data_AF-A0A7M2BZF5-F1
#
_entry.id   AF-A0A7M2BZF5-F1
#
_cell.length_a   1.000
_cell.length_b   1.000
_cell.length_c   1.000
_cell.angle_alpha   90.00
_cell.angle_beta   90.00
_cell.angle_gamma   90.00
#
_symmetry.space_group_name_H-M   'P 1'
#
loop_
_entity.id
_entity.type
_entity.pdbx_description
1 polymer ?
#
loop_
_entity_poly.entity_id
_entity_poly.type
_entity_poly.pdbx_seq_one_letter_code
_entity_poly.pdbx_strand_id
1 'polypeptide(L)'
;MPDSLPLLTVVLEEPGPLDRESATFRRLLAARLRFESQLRIVHVDETLTTKAIAALCDSLESKYVVFMRATQQLSPTYLAAMLDYLRPRNIYLAEPVVYAGAIPQNVSATKIEDAYRYARDTDIYGVVFNTGRLALALEAIGDVDRSALYLSYRLYWSIGAVKPLSVGFSVATDTKAAIGLSVESDVERLVPLIGAASTELRIYLVRYLALFLRGLRAEKATQVSLNHLRDVVRSFRLVELARFVEPLQPFEAAWIRWLGGPGPEARPFKQLTGGDSYLLFSEGEQESGDDLLLYRLTCGGDVLTIRKSYRPHDNRPGFGRAGTYDFYSRPIGPHSTMLFFDRPMQADDNAEHLYEYFTRNHPEYTEAYFALNPKSPDWSRLKDKGFKLVPIFTTDFYEKFLISDLVVSSQIYNVRYRGKSFANSRFVYLQHGIQLNDMTDWVLSKYYDVFVATGELEADYMAALAPNETVNSGLPRYEVLAREKSSSTHLLFMPTWRFNLHQVSAEGFAKSDYCRAINELITDPLLLNHLRETGRILQVKLHPNVDKRAGHFKFSEHVIQSELSYREAITSAEMVFTDYSSAVLDAAFIETPIAYYHWDAADFFQEQPYEARVDYTEDGLGPVFHKHADLVSHIVQEDYLRSNEHFAKRRERFFRGVDPANINASIVERMLSL
;
A
#
# COMPACT_ATOMS: atom_id res chain seq x y z
N MET A 1 -13.71 -25.99 -24.01
CA MET A 1 -12.41 -25.47 -23.53
C MET A 1 -12.00 -24.43 -24.56
N PRO A 2 -11.86 -23.14 -24.25
CA PRO A 2 -11.24 -22.24 -25.21
C PRO A 2 -9.81 -22.75 -25.44
N ASP A 3 -9.40 -22.87 -26.70
CA ASP A 3 -8.09 -23.37 -27.09
C ASP A 3 -7.00 -22.67 -26.24
N SER A 4 -6.27 -23.44 -25.45
CA SER A 4 -5.20 -22.88 -24.64
C SER A 4 -4.15 -22.29 -25.58
N LEU A 5 -3.87 -21.00 -25.45
CA LEU A 5 -2.81 -20.34 -26.23
C LEU A 5 -1.49 -21.10 -26.07
N PRO A 6 -0.71 -21.28 -27.15
CA PRO A 6 0.52 -22.07 -27.10
C PRO A 6 1.53 -21.46 -26.12
N LEU A 7 2.04 -22.26 -25.20
CA LEU A 7 3.05 -21.86 -24.21
C LEU A 7 4.32 -21.29 -24.89
N LEU A 8 4.77 -21.92 -25.98
CA LEU A 8 5.99 -21.56 -26.70
C LEU A 8 5.72 -21.50 -28.21
N THR A 9 6.15 -20.43 -28.88
CA THR A 9 6.31 -20.39 -30.33
C THR A 9 7.78 -20.52 -30.70
N VAL A 10 8.10 -21.41 -31.64
CA VAL A 10 9.41 -21.49 -32.29
C VAL A 10 9.30 -20.85 -33.67
N VAL A 11 10.02 -19.76 -33.91
CA VAL A 11 10.15 -19.14 -35.23
C VAL A 11 11.41 -19.68 -35.90
N LEU A 12 11.23 -20.36 -37.02
CA LEU A 12 12.28 -20.96 -37.82
C LEU A 12 12.60 -20.04 -38.99
N GLU A 13 13.77 -19.42 -38.97
CA GLU A 13 14.37 -18.66 -40.06
C GLU A 13 15.05 -19.61 -41.05
N GLU A 14 14.54 -19.66 -42.28
CA GLU A 14 15.15 -20.41 -43.37
C GLU A 14 15.02 -19.61 -44.67
N PRO A 15 16.06 -18.83 -45.04
CA PRO A 15 16.04 -18.11 -46.30
C PRO A 15 16.06 -19.09 -47.48
N GLY A 16 14.91 -19.35 -48.10
CA GLY A 16 14.75 -20.31 -49.20
C GLY A 16 13.71 -21.42 -48.93
N PRO A 17 13.67 -22.49 -49.77
CA PRO A 17 12.72 -23.57 -49.60
C PRO A 17 13.07 -24.44 -48.37
N LEU A 18 12.11 -24.57 -47.47
CA LEU A 18 12.18 -25.37 -46.24
C LEU A 18 12.71 -26.80 -46.49
N ASP A 19 13.88 -27.13 -45.94
CA ASP A 19 14.42 -28.48 -45.95
C ASP A 19 13.67 -29.36 -44.95
N ARG A 20 12.64 -30.04 -45.47
CA ARG A 20 11.81 -31.00 -44.72
C ARG A 20 12.56 -32.27 -44.32
N GLU A 21 13.72 -32.53 -44.91
CA GLU A 21 14.56 -33.66 -44.57
C GLU A 21 15.59 -33.36 -43.48
N SER A 22 15.80 -32.08 -43.18
CA SER A 22 16.70 -31.64 -42.12
C SER A 22 16.36 -32.29 -40.77
N ALA A 23 17.41 -32.68 -40.05
CA ALA A 23 17.27 -33.26 -38.73
C ALA A 23 16.55 -32.30 -37.76
N THR A 24 16.77 -30.99 -37.92
CA THR A 24 16.13 -29.94 -37.13
C THR A 24 14.63 -29.86 -37.40
N PHE A 25 14.19 -29.79 -38.66
CA PHE A 25 12.77 -29.75 -38.99
C PHE A 25 12.02 -31.00 -38.53
N ARG A 26 12.60 -32.20 -38.72
CA ARG A 26 12.01 -33.47 -38.24
C ARG A 26 11.87 -33.50 -36.71
N ARG A 27 12.84 -32.96 -35.97
CA ARG A 27 12.80 -32.83 -34.51
C ARG A 27 11.75 -31.83 -34.04
N LEU A 28 11.62 -30.69 -34.72
CA LEU A 28 10.59 -29.69 -34.44
C LEU A 28 9.18 -30.28 -34.67
N LEU A 29 8.98 -30.99 -35.79
CA LEU A 29 7.70 -31.64 -36.10
C LEU A 29 7.35 -32.72 -35.07
N ALA A 30 8.31 -33.56 -34.68
CA ALA A 30 8.11 -34.57 -33.63
C ALA A 30 7.75 -33.93 -32.28
N ALA A 31 8.39 -32.82 -31.90
CA ALA A 31 8.05 -32.07 -30.70
C ALA A 31 6.65 -31.45 -30.79
N ARG A 32 6.26 -30.89 -31.94
CA ARG A 32 4.91 -30.35 -32.16
C ARG A 32 3.83 -31.43 -32.00
N LEU A 33 4.04 -32.62 -32.57
CA LEU A 33 3.12 -33.74 -32.40
C LEU A 33 3.00 -34.19 -30.94
N ARG A 34 4.08 -34.08 -30.16
CA ARG A 34 4.11 -34.45 -28.74
C ARG A 34 3.49 -33.39 -27.82
N PHE A 35 3.54 -32.12 -28.20
CA PHE A 35 3.17 -30.97 -27.37
C PHE A 35 2.18 -30.04 -28.08
N GLU A 36 1.25 -30.60 -28.83
CA GLU A 36 0.42 -29.92 -29.84
C GLU A 36 -0.31 -28.67 -29.32
N SER A 37 -0.79 -28.68 -28.07
CA SER A 37 -1.47 -27.54 -27.44
C SER A 37 -0.53 -26.51 -26.78
N GLN A 38 0.77 -26.82 -26.66
CA GLN A 38 1.77 -26.01 -25.95
C GLN A 38 2.86 -25.44 -26.87
N LEU A 39 3.05 -26.00 -28.07
CA LEU A 39 4.13 -25.63 -28.98
C LEU A 39 3.59 -25.24 -30.36
N ARG A 40 3.84 -23.99 -30.76
CA ARG A 40 3.61 -23.49 -32.12
C ARG A 40 4.93 -23.39 -32.85
N ILE A 41 4.93 -23.69 -34.15
CA ILE A 41 6.09 -23.47 -35.03
C ILE A 41 5.65 -22.52 -36.13
N VAL A 42 6.42 -21.47 -36.35
CA VAL A 42 6.25 -20.49 -37.43
C VAL A 42 7.49 -20.55 -38.31
N HIS A 43 7.31 -20.67 -39.61
CA HIS A 43 8.40 -20.66 -40.58
C HIS A 43 8.46 -19.29 -41.24
N VAL A 44 9.67 -18.75 -41.40
CA VAL A 44 9.93 -17.48 -42.07
C VAL A 44 10.95 -17.74 -43.18
N ASP A 45 10.53 -17.48 -44.41
CA ASP A 45 11.28 -17.77 -45.65
C ASP A 45 12.23 -16.63 -46.08
N GLU A 46 12.43 -15.65 -45.20
CA GLU A 46 13.30 -14.50 -45.38
C GLU A 46 14.24 -14.29 -44.18
N THR A 47 15.34 -13.58 -44.39
CA THR A 47 16.27 -13.21 -43.32
C THR A 47 15.59 -12.28 -42.31
N LEU A 48 15.68 -12.63 -41.03
CA LEU A 48 14.99 -11.90 -39.98
C LEU A 48 15.72 -10.62 -39.59
N THR A 49 15.24 -9.50 -40.12
CA THR A 49 15.66 -8.16 -39.66
C THR A 49 15.04 -7.83 -38.30
N THR A 50 15.61 -6.85 -37.58
CA THR A 50 15.02 -6.32 -36.33
C THR A 50 13.55 -5.88 -36.51
N LYS A 51 13.21 -5.35 -37.68
CA LYS A 51 11.84 -4.95 -38.02
C LYS A 51 10.91 -6.17 -38.19
N ALA A 52 11.38 -7.23 -38.84
CA ALA A 52 10.63 -8.48 -39.01
C ALA A 52 10.39 -9.18 -37.66
N ILE A 53 11.42 -9.23 -36.82
CA ILE A 53 11.39 -9.70 -35.43
C ILE A 53 10.31 -8.96 -34.62
N ALA A 54 10.29 -7.62 -34.68
CA ALA A 54 9.30 -6.82 -33.97
C ALA A 54 7.87 -7.07 -34.47
N ALA A 55 7.67 -7.19 -35.79
CA ALA A 55 6.37 -7.51 -36.37
C ALA A 55 5.88 -8.91 -35.97
N LEU A 56 6.78 -9.90 -35.92
CA LEU A 56 6.46 -11.25 -35.47
C LEU A 56 6.05 -11.24 -33.99
N CYS A 57 6.82 -10.59 -33.11
CA CYS A 57 6.47 -10.43 -31.70
C CYS A 57 5.09 -9.79 -31.48
N ASP A 58 4.72 -8.81 -32.30
CA ASP A 58 3.41 -8.16 -32.20
C ASP A 58 2.25 -9.10 -32.56
N SER A 59 2.48 -10.04 -33.49
CA SER A 59 1.48 -11.00 -33.95
C SER A 59 1.37 -12.29 -33.11
N LEU A 60 2.40 -12.62 -32.34
CA LEU A 60 2.49 -13.91 -31.65
C LEU A 60 1.82 -13.86 -30.28
N GLU A 61 0.87 -14.76 -30.06
CA GLU A 61 0.09 -14.86 -28.83
C GLU A 61 0.75 -15.76 -27.76
N SER A 62 1.83 -16.47 -28.12
CA SER A 62 2.53 -17.34 -27.19
C SER A 62 3.17 -16.60 -26.04
N LYS A 63 3.21 -17.26 -24.88
CA LYS A 63 3.89 -16.73 -23.68
C LYS A 63 5.40 -16.60 -23.89
N TYR A 64 6.00 -17.57 -24.58
CA TYR A 64 7.41 -17.59 -24.92
C TYR A 64 7.59 -17.67 -26.43
N VAL A 65 8.61 -17.02 -26.96
CA VAL A 65 8.99 -17.17 -28.36
C VAL A 65 10.49 -17.40 -28.46
N VAL A 66 10.90 -18.40 -29.24
CA VAL A 66 12.30 -18.71 -29.55
C VAL A 66 12.48 -18.61 -31.06
N PHE A 67 13.52 -17.93 -31.50
CA PHE A 67 13.85 -17.82 -32.91
C PHE A 67 15.13 -18.60 -33.17
N MET A 68 15.12 -19.32 -34.27
CA MET A 68 16.19 -20.24 -34.64
C MET A 68 16.37 -20.27 -36.14
N ARG A 69 17.60 -20.48 -36.60
CA ARG A 69 17.88 -20.77 -38.01
C ARG A 69 17.69 -22.27 -38.26
N ALA A 70 17.22 -22.66 -39.45
CA ALA A 70 17.09 -24.07 -39.82
C ALA A 70 18.40 -24.86 -39.74
N THR A 71 19.54 -24.16 -39.87
CA THR A 71 20.88 -24.73 -39.75
C THR A 71 21.30 -25.06 -38.31
N GLN A 72 20.57 -24.58 -37.28
CA GLN A 72 20.90 -24.86 -35.89
C GLN A 72 20.57 -26.31 -35.53
N GLN A 73 21.54 -27.01 -34.92
CA GLN A 73 21.33 -28.37 -34.46
C GLN A 73 20.73 -28.41 -33.05
N LEU A 74 19.54 -29.00 -32.92
CA LEU A 74 18.85 -29.17 -31.63
C LEU A 74 19.00 -30.60 -31.11
N SER A 75 19.33 -30.80 -29.84
CA SER A 75 19.28 -32.15 -29.27
C SER A 75 17.84 -32.70 -29.30
N PRO A 76 17.64 -34.03 -29.40
CA PRO A 76 16.30 -34.63 -29.41
C PRO A 76 15.45 -34.30 -28.17
N THR A 77 16.09 -33.93 -27.06
CA THR A 77 15.42 -33.61 -25.79
C THR A 77 15.27 -32.11 -25.55
N TYR A 78 15.89 -31.24 -26.35
CA TYR A 78 15.97 -29.80 -26.09
C TYR A 78 14.60 -29.14 -25.92
N LEU A 79 13.68 -29.32 -26.89
CA LEU A 79 12.34 -28.73 -26.82
C LEU A 79 11.48 -29.33 -25.70
N ALA A 80 11.61 -30.64 -25.43
CA ALA A 80 10.89 -31.28 -24.35
C ALA A 80 11.37 -30.76 -22.99
N ALA A 81 12.68 -30.66 -22.79
CA ALA A 81 13.29 -30.10 -21.59
C ALA A 81 12.91 -28.62 -21.41
N MET A 82 12.92 -27.84 -22.49
CA MET A 82 12.48 -26.45 -22.45
C MET A 82 11.00 -26.34 -22.09
N LEU A 83 10.11 -27.14 -22.68
CA LEU A 83 8.69 -27.11 -22.34
C LEU A 83 8.42 -27.61 -20.91
N ASP A 84 9.07 -28.68 -20.45
CA ASP A 84 8.95 -29.17 -19.08
C ASP A 84 9.53 -28.15 -18.08
N TYR A 85 10.54 -27.39 -18.49
CA TYR A 85 11.07 -26.28 -17.71
C TYR A 85 10.09 -25.10 -17.67
N LEU A 86 9.49 -24.73 -18.81
CA LEU A 86 8.57 -23.59 -18.93
C LEU A 86 7.18 -23.88 -18.33
N ARG A 87 6.71 -25.14 -18.35
CA ARG A 87 5.35 -25.52 -17.92
C ARG A 87 5.02 -25.16 -16.46
N PRO A 88 5.87 -25.42 -15.46
CA PRO A 88 5.62 -25.00 -14.08
C PRO A 88 6.04 -23.55 -13.80
N ARG A 89 6.66 -22.87 -14.78
CA ARG A 89 7.29 -21.56 -14.57
C ARG A 89 6.51 -20.47 -15.30
N ASN A 90 6.09 -19.48 -14.54
CA ASN A 90 5.89 -18.15 -15.08
C ASN A 90 7.27 -17.49 -15.10
N ILE A 91 7.98 -17.55 -16.22
CA ILE A 91 9.21 -16.78 -16.39
C ILE A 91 8.79 -15.33 -16.57
N TYR A 92 9.04 -14.55 -15.53
CA TYR A 92 8.49 -13.22 -15.40
C TYR A 92 9.26 -12.17 -16.20
N LEU A 93 8.52 -11.29 -16.86
CA LEU A 93 8.99 -10.04 -17.45
C LEU A 93 9.19 -9.05 -16.29
N ALA A 94 10.22 -9.30 -15.48
CA ALA A 94 10.17 -8.96 -14.06
C ALA A 94 8.92 -9.62 -13.46
N GLU A 95 9.08 -10.34 -12.37
CA GLU A 95 8.03 -10.16 -11.39
C GLU A 95 8.35 -8.73 -10.93
N PRO A 96 7.53 -7.69 -11.17
CA PRO A 96 7.13 -7.02 -9.95
C PRO A 96 6.60 -8.20 -9.18
N VAL A 97 7.27 -8.57 -8.08
CA VAL A 97 6.66 -9.50 -7.16
C VAL A 97 5.20 -9.05 -7.11
N VAL A 98 4.23 -9.97 -7.12
CA VAL A 98 3.03 -9.59 -6.38
C VAL A 98 3.63 -9.26 -5.03
N TYR A 99 3.90 -7.98 -4.74
CA TYR A 99 4.38 -7.52 -3.44
C TYR A 99 3.15 -7.57 -2.53
N ALA A 100 2.58 -8.75 -2.46
CA ALA A 100 2.64 -9.59 -1.29
C ALA A 100 4.04 -9.79 -0.70
N GLY A 101 4.83 -8.73 -0.51
CA GLY A 101 6.06 -8.88 0.28
C GLY A 101 5.63 -9.07 1.72
N ALA A 102 6.01 -10.20 2.33
CA ALA A 102 6.22 -10.17 3.77
C ALA A 102 7.21 -9.03 4.05
N ILE A 103 6.92 -8.22 5.05
CA ILE A 103 7.79 -7.12 5.52
C ILE A 103 9.24 -7.64 5.61
N PRO A 104 10.26 -6.95 5.09
CA PRO A 104 11.64 -7.44 5.15
C PRO A 104 12.06 -7.69 6.61
N GLN A 105 12.82 -8.76 6.87
CA GLN A 105 13.27 -9.11 8.22
C GLN A 105 14.27 -8.09 8.81
N ASN A 106 14.88 -7.19 8.04
CA ASN A 106 15.83 -6.23 8.61
C ASN A 106 16.09 -5.09 7.61
N VAL A 107 15.75 -3.84 7.95
CA VAL A 107 15.94 -2.68 7.05
C VAL A 107 17.41 -2.18 7.10
N SER A 108 18.06 -2.23 8.26
CA SER A 108 19.49 -1.87 8.40
C SER A 108 20.45 -2.98 7.91
N ALA A 109 20.09 -4.26 8.06
CA ALA A 109 20.83 -5.35 7.38
C ALA A 109 20.44 -5.52 5.89
N THR A 110 19.53 -4.67 5.40
CA THR A 110 19.38 -4.35 3.97
C THR A 110 20.04 -3.02 3.61
N LYS A 111 21.19 -2.72 4.22
CA LYS A 111 22.33 -2.30 3.40
C LYS A 111 22.65 -3.41 2.38
N ILE A 112 21.81 -3.46 1.36
CA ILE A 112 22.23 -3.67 -0.02
C ILE A 112 23.47 -2.78 -0.13
N GLU A 113 24.66 -3.40 -0.20
CA GLU A 113 25.90 -2.70 -0.55
C GLU A 113 25.55 -1.65 -1.61
N ASP A 114 26.12 -0.44 -1.58
CA ASP A 114 25.85 0.54 -2.64
C ASP A 114 26.17 -0.01 -4.06
N ALA A 115 26.87 -1.15 -4.13
CA ALA A 115 27.17 -1.96 -5.30
C ALA A 115 26.20 -3.16 -5.57
N TYR A 116 25.19 -3.40 -4.74
CA TYR A 116 24.25 -4.52 -4.89
C TYR A 116 23.25 -4.23 -6.01
N ARG A 117 23.61 -4.76 -7.18
CA ARG A 117 22.72 -5.03 -8.30
C ARG A 117 21.94 -6.31 -7.98
N TYR A 118 20.70 -6.41 -8.44
CA TYR A 118 19.90 -7.64 -8.33
C TYR A 118 20.69 -8.85 -8.87
N ALA A 119 21.17 -9.71 -7.96
CA ALA A 119 21.76 -10.99 -8.29
C ALA A 119 20.94 -12.09 -7.60
N ARG A 120 19.77 -12.40 -8.16
CA ARG A 120 19.14 -13.69 -7.85
C ARG A 120 19.97 -14.78 -8.50
N ASP A 121 20.23 -15.85 -7.74
CA ASP A 121 20.93 -17.02 -8.25
C ASP A 121 20.30 -17.47 -9.56
N THR A 122 21.16 -17.56 -10.54
CA THR A 122 20.77 -17.60 -11.93
C THR A 122 20.47 -19.05 -12.32
N ASP A 123 19.51 -19.71 -11.71
CA ASP A 123 19.29 -21.14 -11.99
C ASP A 123 18.88 -21.46 -13.45
N ILE A 124 18.67 -20.42 -14.28
CA ILE A 124 18.72 -20.54 -15.75
C ILE A 124 19.92 -19.84 -16.42
N TYR A 125 20.54 -18.81 -15.82
CA TYR A 125 21.69 -18.15 -16.44
C TYR A 125 23.04 -18.79 -16.07
N GLY A 126 23.20 -19.39 -14.88
CA GLY A 126 24.40 -20.10 -14.43
C GLY A 126 24.51 -21.55 -14.93
N VAL A 127 23.39 -22.23 -15.20
CA VAL A 127 23.42 -23.61 -15.71
C VAL A 127 23.55 -23.66 -17.23
N VAL A 128 23.00 -22.67 -17.96
CA VAL A 128 23.10 -22.63 -19.42
C VAL A 128 24.25 -21.76 -19.91
N PHE A 129 24.71 -20.77 -19.14
CA PHE A 129 25.73 -19.81 -19.57
C PHE A 129 26.72 -19.42 -18.46
N ASN A 130 27.41 -20.41 -17.89
CA ASN A 130 28.71 -20.15 -17.27
C ASN A 130 29.66 -19.60 -18.35
N THR A 131 30.06 -18.34 -18.21
CA THR A 131 30.83 -17.57 -19.19
C THR A 131 32.16 -18.24 -19.59
N GLY A 132 32.78 -19.03 -18.70
CA GLY A 132 33.98 -19.82 -19.02
C GLY A 132 33.71 -21.05 -19.90
N ARG A 133 32.55 -21.70 -19.76
CA ARG A 133 32.14 -22.81 -20.65
C ARG A 133 31.54 -22.31 -21.96
N LEU A 134 30.93 -21.13 -21.97
CA LEU A 134 30.45 -20.48 -23.19
C LEU A 134 31.61 -20.12 -24.13
N ALA A 135 32.73 -19.61 -23.61
CA ALA A 135 33.93 -19.35 -24.41
C ALA A 135 34.48 -20.65 -25.04
N LEU A 136 34.64 -21.71 -24.25
CA LEU A 136 35.09 -23.03 -24.73
C LEU A 136 34.10 -23.70 -25.70
N ALA A 137 32.79 -23.48 -25.55
CA ALA A 137 31.76 -23.97 -26.47
C ALA A 137 31.75 -23.20 -27.80
N LEU A 138 31.93 -21.87 -27.76
CA LEU A 138 32.07 -21.04 -28.96
C LEU A 138 33.36 -21.37 -29.73
N GLU A 139 34.44 -21.73 -29.02
CA GLU A 139 35.71 -22.20 -29.60
C GLU A 139 35.61 -23.62 -30.19
N ALA A 140 34.79 -24.50 -29.60
CA ALA A 140 34.60 -25.87 -30.05
C ALA A 140 33.59 -26.04 -31.21
N ILE A 141 32.66 -25.08 -31.41
CA ILE A 141 31.51 -25.26 -32.31
C ILE A 141 31.70 -24.57 -33.67
N GLY A 142 32.50 -23.50 -33.77
CA GLY A 142 32.71 -22.77 -35.03
C GLY A 142 31.46 -22.00 -35.50
N ASP A 143 31.61 -20.70 -35.72
CA ASP A 143 30.62 -19.76 -36.29
C ASP A 143 29.15 -19.97 -35.86
N VAL A 144 28.82 -19.56 -34.63
CA VAL A 144 27.43 -19.23 -34.29
C VAL A 144 27.15 -17.81 -34.76
N ASP A 145 26.77 -17.70 -36.04
CA ASP A 145 26.39 -16.44 -36.65
C ASP A 145 25.02 -15.92 -36.12
N ARG A 146 25.04 -14.65 -35.73
CA ARG A 146 24.01 -13.77 -35.15
C ARG A 146 22.58 -14.34 -35.12
N SER A 147 22.11 -14.69 -33.91
CA SER A 147 20.71 -14.60 -33.41
C SER A 147 20.27 -15.74 -32.46
N ALA A 148 21.13 -16.16 -31.52
CA ALA A 148 20.66 -16.68 -30.22
C ALA A 148 19.96 -15.59 -29.36
N LEU A 149 19.31 -14.65 -30.04
CA LEU A 149 18.81 -13.35 -29.58
C LEU A 149 17.28 -13.42 -29.47
N TYR A 150 16.78 -14.57 -29.01
CA TYR A 150 15.38 -14.80 -28.68
C TYR A 150 15.16 -15.57 -27.37
N LEU A 151 16.11 -15.40 -26.45
CA LEU A 151 15.78 -15.24 -25.04
C LEU A 151 15.29 -13.79 -24.74
N SER A 152 15.24 -12.93 -25.77
CA SER A 152 14.92 -11.49 -25.77
C SER A 152 13.43 -11.13 -25.63
N TYR A 153 12.61 -12.01 -25.05
CA TYR A 153 11.37 -11.57 -24.40
C TYR A 153 11.56 -11.39 -22.88
N ARG A 154 12.80 -11.55 -22.38
CA ARG A 154 13.22 -10.97 -21.10
C ARG A 154 13.77 -9.58 -21.35
N LEU A 155 13.03 -8.60 -20.84
CA LEU A 155 13.49 -7.26 -20.43
C LEU A 155 15.00 -7.20 -20.20
N TYR A 156 15.73 -6.81 -21.24
CA TYR A 156 17.05 -6.26 -21.03
C TYR A 156 16.84 -4.76 -20.77
N TRP A 157 17.14 -4.40 -19.52
CA TRP A 157 17.25 -3.05 -18.95
C TRP A 157 16.01 -2.42 -18.30
N SER A 158 16.32 -1.66 -17.25
CA SER A 158 15.57 -1.30 -16.03
C SER A 158 15.54 -2.33 -14.89
N ILE A 159 15.22 -3.63 -15.05
CA ILE A 159 15.11 -4.52 -13.86
C ILE A 159 16.41 -4.63 -13.04
N GLY A 160 17.57 -4.66 -13.69
CA GLY A 160 18.88 -4.68 -13.00
C GLY A 160 19.23 -3.37 -12.26
N ALA A 161 18.46 -2.32 -12.56
CA ALA A 161 18.56 -0.96 -12.07
C ALA A 161 17.29 -0.53 -11.29
N VAL A 162 16.35 -1.47 -11.04
CA VAL A 162 15.12 -1.19 -10.29
C VAL A 162 15.43 -1.33 -8.81
N LYS A 163 15.26 -0.24 -8.07
CA LYS A 163 15.29 -0.24 -6.61
C LYS A 163 13.85 -0.17 -6.12
N PRO A 164 13.36 -1.13 -5.31
CA PRO A 164 12.08 -0.95 -4.63
C PRO A 164 12.20 0.25 -3.68
N LEU A 165 11.13 1.02 -3.52
CA LEU A 165 11.08 2.03 -2.46
C LEU A 165 11.19 1.36 -1.09
N SER A 166 11.75 2.07 -0.10
CA SER A 166 11.77 1.63 1.30
C SER A 166 10.38 1.63 1.96
N VAL A 167 9.38 2.25 1.30
CA VAL A 167 8.04 2.55 1.84
C VAL A 167 6.93 1.78 1.11
N GLY A 168 6.04 1.13 1.87
CA GLY A 168 4.82 0.49 1.35
C GLY A 168 3.58 1.37 1.47
N PHE A 169 2.80 1.51 0.39
CA PHE A 169 1.73 2.52 0.27
C PHE A 169 0.30 1.95 0.26
N SER A 170 0.12 0.62 0.19
CA SER A 170 -1.22 0.03 0.33
C SER A 170 -1.16 -1.38 0.90
N VAL A 171 -1.86 -1.59 2.03
CA VAL A 171 -2.04 -2.89 2.66
C VAL A 171 -3.05 -3.71 1.83
N ALA A 172 -2.59 -4.80 1.22
CA ALA A 172 -3.45 -5.76 0.53
C ALA A 172 -3.96 -6.85 1.49
N THR A 173 -3.15 -7.20 2.50
CA THR A 173 -3.47 -8.04 3.68
C THR A 173 -2.55 -7.63 4.85
N ASP A 174 -2.78 -8.19 6.03
CA ASP A 174 -1.90 -8.15 7.23
C ASP A 174 -0.41 -8.50 7.00
N THR A 175 -0.04 -8.92 5.81
CA THR A 175 1.27 -9.47 5.44
C THR A 175 1.81 -8.92 4.11
N LYS A 176 1.12 -7.96 3.46
CA LYS A 176 1.35 -7.62 2.05
C LYS A 176 1.13 -6.13 1.78
N ALA A 177 2.17 -5.40 1.33
CA ALA A 177 2.07 -3.99 0.94
C ALA A 177 2.57 -3.74 -0.50
N ALA A 178 1.83 -2.95 -1.29
CA ALA A 178 2.31 -2.51 -2.60
C ALA A 178 3.31 -1.34 -2.43
N ILE A 179 4.56 -1.60 -2.80
CA ILE A 179 5.71 -0.71 -2.71
C ILE A 179 6.00 -0.16 -4.11
N GLY A 180 6.23 1.15 -4.27
CA GLY A 180 6.62 1.73 -5.56
C GLY A 180 8.00 1.26 -6.02
N LEU A 181 8.36 1.53 -7.27
CA LEU A 181 9.67 1.17 -7.84
C LEU A 181 10.37 2.42 -8.36
N SER A 182 11.62 2.64 -7.96
CA SER A 182 12.52 3.60 -8.61
C SER A 182 13.49 2.88 -9.55
N VAL A 183 14.10 3.63 -10.45
CA VAL A 183 15.11 3.16 -11.41
C VAL A 183 16.40 3.94 -11.21
N GLU A 184 17.55 3.40 -11.61
CA GLU A 184 18.81 4.15 -11.61
C GLU A 184 18.68 5.47 -12.39
N SER A 185 19.42 6.48 -11.95
CA SER A 185 19.31 7.85 -12.45
C SER A 185 19.76 8.05 -13.88
N ASP A 186 20.37 7.05 -14.53
CA ASP A 186 20.77 7.04 -15.94
C ASP A 186 19.77 6.27 -16.84
N VAL A 187 18.70 5.70 -16.27
CA VAL A 187 17.68 4.97 -17.03
C VAL A 187 16.75 5.94 -17.76
N GLU A 188 16.91 6.01 -19.08
CA GLU A 188 16.05 6.84 -19.97
C GLU A 188 14.85 6.07 -20.56
N ARG A 189 14.87 4.74 -20.51
CA ARG A 189 13.82 3.87 -21.09
C ARG A 189 13.49 2.71 -20.17
N LEU A 190 12.19 2.53 -19.90
CA LEU A 190 11.69 1.43 -19.07
C LEU A 190 11.70 0.08 -19.78
N VAL A 191 11.23 0.05 -21.04
CA VAL A 191 11.05 -1.16 -21.84
C VAL A 191 11.26 -0.82 -23.33
N PRO A 192 11.72 -1.77 -24.16
CA PRO A 192 11.71 -1.57 -25.61
C PRO A 192 10.27 -1.46 -26.13
N LEU A 193 10.07 -0.61 -27.14
CA LEU A 193 8.77 -0.39 -27.78
C LEU A 193 8.48 -1.48 -28.84
N ILE A 194 8.41 -2.74 -28.39
CA ILE A 194 8.07 -3.90 -29.21
C ILE A 194 6.72 -4.40 -28.75
N GLY A 195 5.69 -4.26 -29.59
CA GLY A 195 4.33 -4.68 -29.27
C GLY A 195 4.22 -6.15 -28.87
N ALA A 196 3.12 -6.48 -28.19
CA ALA A 196 2.81 -7.83 -27.72
C ALA A 196 1.33 -8.13 -27.90
N ALA A 197 0.98 -9.23 -28.58
CA ALA A 197 -0.39 -9.75 -28.58
C ALA A 197 -0.75 -10.40 -27.23
N SER A 198 0.23 -11.01 -26.55
CA SER A 198 0.01 -11.71 -25.27
C SER A 198 -0.63 -10.80 -24.21
N THR A 199 -1.87 -11.11 -23.83
CA THR A 199 -2.60 -10.40 -22.78
C THR A 199 -1.92 -10.52 -21.43
N GLU A 200 -1.33 -11.69 -21.14
CA GLU A 200 -0.63 -11.94 -19.87
C GLU A 200 0.57 -11.00 -19.70
N LEU A 201 1.41 -10.88 -20.73
CA LEU A 201 2.58 -9.99 -20.70
C LEU A 201 2.19 -8.52 -20.57
N ARG A 202 1.13 -8.10 -21.27
CA ARG A 202 0.60 -6.74 -21.15
C ARG A 202 0.03 -6.44 -19.76
N ILE A 203 -0.59 -7.43 -19.09
CA ILE A 203 -1.03 -7.30 -17.68
C ILE A 203 0.16 -7.11 -16.74
N TYR A 204 1.28 -7.77 -16.99
CA TYR A 204 2.49 -7.54 -16.20
C TYR A 204 3.09 -6.16 -16.45
N LEU A 205 3.13 -5.72 -17.70
CA LEU A 205 3.64 -4.39 -18.04
C LEU A 205 2.79 -3.25 -17.43
N VAL A 206 1.45 -3.37 -17.42
CA VAL A 206 0.62 -2.34 -16.78
C VAL A 206 0.83 -2.29 -15.26
N ARG A 207 1.09 -3.43 -14.60
CA ARG A 207 1.44 -3.48 -13.18
C ARG A 207 2.79 -2.86 -12.91
N TYR A 208 3.80 -3.21 -13.71
CA TYR A 208 5.14 -2.63 -13.60
C TYR A 208 5.10 -1.11 -13.78
N LEU A 209 4.40 -0.62 -14.82
CA LEU A 209 4.22 0.80 -15.06
C LEU A 209 3.51 1.49 -13.88
N ALA A 210 2.46 0.88 -13.33
CA ALA A 210 1.77 1.46 -12.17
C ALA A 210 2.71 1.58 -10.95
N LEU A 211 3.54 0.58 -10.67
CA LEU A 211 4.52 0.64 -9.58
C LEU A 211 5.63 1.66 -9.85
N PHE A 212 6.09 1.80 -11.10
CA PHE A 212 7.04 2.85 -11.48
C PHE A 212 6.46 4.25 -11.28
N LEU A 213 5.22 4.48 -11.76
CA LEU A 213 4.54 5.76 -11.58
C LEU A 213 4.31 6.09 -10.11
N ARG A 214 4.02 5.07 -9.28
CA ARG A 214 4.01 5.22 -7.82
C ARG A 214 5.36 5.66 -7.29
N GLY A 215 6.43 5.00 -7.72
CA GLY A 215 7.80 5.37 -7.37
C GLY A 215 8.13 6.82 -7.72
N LEU A 216 7.71 7.25 -8.91
CA LEU A 216 7.91 8.61 -9.40
C LEU A 216 7.22 9.69 -8.56
N ARG A 217 6.10 9.39 -7.87
CA ARG A 217 5.47 10.34 -6.94
C ARG A 217 6.35 10.62 -5.73
N ALA A 218 7.01 9.58 -5.21
CA ALA A 218 7.93 9.70 -4.08
C ALA A 218 9.24 10.38 -4.50
N GLU A 219 9.86 9.93 -5.60
CA GLU A 219 11.16 10.44 -6.08
C GLU A 219 11.07 11.83 -6.74
N LYS A 220 9.88 12.22 -7.21
CA LYS A 220 9.58 13.48 -7.91
C LYS A 220 10.34 13.71 -9.22
N ALA A 221 11.30 12.85 -9.59
CA ALA A 221 12.07 12.98 -10.82
C ALA A 221 12.49 11.63 -11.42
N THR A 222 12.64 11.59 -12.75
CA THR A 222 13.20 10.48 -13.51
C THR A 222 13.82 10.96 -14.83
N GLN A 223 14.81 10.25 -15.37
CA GLN A 223 15.30 10.48 -16.73
C GLN A 223 14.42 9.83 -17.80
N VAL A 224 13.47 8.98 -17.41
CA VAL A 224 12.49 8.43 -18.36
C VAL A 224 11.58 9.55 -18.86
N SER A 225 11.65 9.84 -20.15
CA SER A 225 10.85 10.91 -20.75
C SER A 225 9.35 10.57 -20.75
N LEU A 226 8.53 11.62 -20.71
CA LEU A 226 7.08 11.45 -20.80
C LEU A 226 6.66 10.81 -22.13
N ASN A 227 7.34 11.15 -23.23
CA ASN A 227 7.14 10.53 -24.53
C ASN A 227 7.34 9.01 -24.48
N HIS A 228 8.41 8.56 -23.82
CA HIS A 228 8.65 7.13 -23.64
C HIS A 228 7.51 6.45 -22.86
N LEU A 229 7.02 7.07 -21.78
CA LEU A 229 5.88 6.54 -21.02
C LEU A 229 4.60 6.43 -21.86
N ARG A 230 4.32 7.45 -22.69
CA ARG A 230 3.19 7.43 -23.63
C ARG A 230 3.35 6.32 -24.66
N ASP A 231 4.54 6.14 -25.21
CA ASP A 231 4.83 5.12 -26.21
C ASP A 231 4.71 3.71 -25.64
N VAL A 232 5.11 3.49 -24.37
CA VAL A 232 4.89 2.21 -23.68
C VAL A 232 3.39 1.91 -23.57
N VAL A 233 2.59 2.87 -23.11
CA VAL A 233 1.13 2.65 -22.97
C VAL A 233 0.47 2.35 -24.32
N ARG A 234 0.89 3.03 -25.39
CA ARG A 234 0.35 2.84 -26.74
C ARG A 234 0.79 1.53 -27.38
N SER A 235 2.11 1.27 -27.39
CA SER A 235 2.70 0.08 -28.03
C SER A 235 2.17 -1.22 -27.44
N PHE A 236 1.94 -1.24 -26.12
CA PHE A 236 1.41 -2.40 -25.43
C PHE A 236 -0.11 -2.33 -25.15
N ARG A 237 -0.84 -1.34 -25.69
CA ARG A 237 -2.30 -1.21 -25.52
C ARG A 237 -2.75 -1.31 -24.05
N LEU A 238 -2.08 -0.57 -23.15
CA LEU A 238 -2.24 -0.74 -21.69
C LEU A 238 -3.48 -0.04 -21.10
N VAL A 239 -4.10 0.89 -21.82
CA VAL A 239 -5.24 1.70 -21.31
C VAL A 239 -6.39 0.82 -20.82
N GLU A 240 -6.79 -0.18 -21.59
CA GLU A 240 -7.89 -1.10 -21.22
C GLU A 240 -7.50 -2.01 -20.04
N LEU A 241 -6.21 -2.26 -19.86
CA LEU A 241 -5.68 -3.11 -18.80
C LEU A 241 -5.50 -2.36 -17.48
N ALA A 242 -5.58 -1.02 -17.47
CA ALA A 242 -5.53 -0.21 -16.24
C ALA A 242 -6.61 -0.63 -15.21
N ARG A 243 -7.72 -1.22 -15.66
CA ARG A 243 -8.76 -1.80 -14.77
C ARG A 243 -8.25 -2.90 -13.84
N PHE A 244 -7.15 -3.57 -14.17
CA PHE A 244 -6.56 -4.63 -13.36
C PHE A 244 -5.66 -4.11 -12.23
N VAL A 245 -5.24 -2.84 -12.29
CA VAL A 245 -4.44 -2.19 -11.23
C VAL A 245 -5.28 -1.22 -10.40
N GLU A 246 -6.32 -0.63 -10.98
CA GLU A 246 -7.21 0.34 -10.33
C GLU A 246 -7.71 -0.04 -8.93
N PRO A 247 -8.10 -1.29 -8.60
CA PRO A 247 -8.59 -1.61 -7.26
C PRO A 247 -7.56 -1.33 -6.15
N LEU A 248 -6.27 -1.41 -6.45
CA LEU A 248 -5.18 -1.17 -5.48
C LEU A 248 -4.43 0.14 -5.76
N GLN A 249 -4.49 0.61 -7.00
CA GLN A 249 -3.68 1.71 -7.52
C GLN A 249 -4.56 2.63 -8.39
N PRO A 250 -5.61 3.25 -7.82
CA PRO A 250 -6.56 4.04 -8.59
C PRO A 250 -5.92 5.30 -9.19
N PHE A 251 -5.00 5.94 -8.46
CA PHE A 251 -4.28 7.12 -8.91
C PHE A 251 -3.43 6.80 -10.13
N GLU A 252 -2.63 5.73 -10.06
CA GLU A 252 -1.79 5.28 -11.17
C GLU A 252 -2.61 4.75 -12.34
N ALA A 253 -3.77 4.12 -12.10
CA ALA A 253 -4.68 3.73 -13.17
C ALA A 253 -5.22 4.95 -13.95
N ALA A 254 -5.56 6.04 -13.26
CA ALA A 254 -5.96 7.28 -13.91
C ALA A 254 -4.82 7.89 -14.74
N TRP A 255 -3.60 7.85 -14.20
CA TRP A 255 -2.40 8.34 -14.88
C TRP A 255 -2.08 7.52 -16.15
N ILE A 256 -2.13 6.19 -16.09
CA ILE A 256 -1.94 5.30 -17.26
C ILE A 256 -2.98 5.59 -18.35
N ARG A 257 -4.24 5.84 -17.98
CA ARG A 257 -5.28 6.23 -18.95
C ARG A 257 -4.98 7.57 -19.60
N TRP A 258 -4.39 8.53 -18.88
CA TRP A 258 -3.96 9.81 -19.44
C TRP A 258 -2.77 9.67 -20.41
N LEU A 259 -1.79 8.82 -20.08
CA LEU A 259 -0.66 8.54 -20.98
C LEU A 259 -1.10 8.00 -22.34
N GLY A 260 -2.21 7.25 -22.39
CA GLY A 260 -2.69 6.54 -23.59
C GLY A 260 -3.24 7.38 -24.74
N GLY A 261 -3.51 8.67 -24.58
CA GLY A 261 -4.03 9.49 -25.70
C GLY A 261 -4.28 10.95 -25.35
N PRO A 262 -4.52 11.81 -26.37
CA PRO A 262 -4.74 13.25 -26.23
C PRO A 262 -6.13 13.59 -25.63
N GLY A 263 -6.63 12.73 -24.74
CA GLY A 263 -7.90 12.93 -24.07
C GLY A 263 -7.86 14.15 -23.15
N PRO A 264 -9.02 14.59 -22.63
CA PRO A 264 -9.07 15.73 -21.73
C PRO A 264 -8.06 15.54 -20.59
N GLU A 265 -7.38 16.63 -20.24
CA GLU A 265 -6.38 16.68 -19.15
C GLU A 265 -6.94 16.04 -17.86
N ALA A 266 -8.26 16.09 -17.67
CA ALA A 266 -8.99 15.59 -16.50
C ALA A 266 -9.45 14.12 -16.61
N ARG A 267 -9.17 13.34 -15.57
CA ARG A 267 -9.60 11.96 -15.36
C ARG A 267 -10.49 11.85 -14.13
N PRO A 268 -11.71 11.30 -14.25
CA PRO A 268 -12.57 11.08 -13.08
C PRO A 268 -11.83 10.24 -12.04
N PHE A 269 -11.88 10.69 -10.78
CA PHE A 269 -11.24 9.99 -9.68
C PHE A 269 -12.26 9.49 -8.68
N LYS A 270 -13.12 10.39 -8.16
CA LYS A 270 -14.10 10.07 -7.13
C LYS A 270 -15.37 10.90 -7.31
N GLN A 271 -16.51 10.23 -7.36
CA GLN A 271 -17.83 10.88 -7.29
C GLN A 271 -18.05 11.41 -5.87
N LEU A 272 -18.66 12.59 -5.73
CA LEU A 272 -19.07 13.17 -4.45
C LEU A 272 -20.50 13.71 -4.57
N THR A 273 -21.07 14.20 -3.47
CA THR A 273 -22.42 14.77 -3.44
C THR A 273 -22.55 16.12 -4.16
N GLY A 274 -21.58 17.02 -3.99
CA GLY A 274 -21.64 18.39 -4.54
C GLY A 274 -21.01 18.56 -5.93
N GLY A 275 -20.36 17.51 -6.43
CA GLY A 275 -19.58 17.52 -7.67
C GLY A 275 -18.58 16.36 -7.67
N ASP A 276 -18.01 16.01 -8.82
CA ASP A 276 -17.03 14.94 -8.92
C ASP A 276 -15.60 15.51 -8.83
N SER A 277 -14.69 14.75 -8.23
CA SER A 277 -13.26 15.07 -8.26
C SER A 277 -12.56 14.41 -9.46
N TYR A 278 -11.64 15.18 -10.05
CA TYR A 278 -10.84 14.80 -11.20
C TYR A 278 -9.36 14.98 -10.91
N LEU A 279 -8.54 14.08 -11.45
CA LEU A 279 -7.09 14.27 -11.56
C LEU A 279 -6.77 14.90 -12.91
N LEU A 280 -6.07 16.02 -12.91
CA LEU A 280 -5.61 16.71 -14.11
C LEU A 280 -4.14 16.47 -14.30
N PHE A 281 -3.73 16.15 -15.52
CA PHE A 281 -2.34 15.92 -15.88
C PHE A 281 -1.97 16.86 -17.03
N SER A 282 -0.96 17.70 -16.81
CA SER A 282 -0.52 18.72 -17.76
C SER A 282 1.00 18.72 -17.93
N GLU A 283 1.45 18.91 -19.18
CA GLU A 283 2.86 19.08 -19.52
C GLU A 283 3.24 20.56 -19.35
N GLY A 284 4.35 20.83 -18.67
CA GLY A 284 4.83 22.17 -18.32
C GLY A 284 4.30 22.72 -17.00
N GLU A 285 4.74 23.95 -16.69
CA GLU A 285 4.21 24.73 -15.57
C GLU A 285 2.90 25.38 -16.00
N GLN A 286 1.79 24.87 -15.46
CA GLN A 286 0.51 25.57 -15.51
C GLN A 286 0.28 26.23 -14.17
N GLU A 287 0.46 27.54 -14.12
CA GLU A 287 -0.07 28.39 -13.06
C GLU A 287 -1.32 29.08 -13.61
N SER A 288 -2.49 28.73 -13.06
CA SER A 288 -3.72 29.54 -12.98
C SER A 288 -4.97 28.64 -13.02
N GLY A 289 -5.78 28.74 -11.96
CA GLY A 289 -7.08 28.08 -11.82
C GLY A 289 -7.38 27.76 -10.36
N ASP A 290 -8.64 27.42 -10.05
CA ASP A 290 -9.07 26.94 -8.72
C ASP A 290 -8.65 25.48 -8.43
N ASP A 291 -7.79 24.90 -9.28
CA ASP A 291 -7.33 23.52 -9.17
C ASP A 291 -6.16 23.39 -8.18
N LEU A 292 -6.21 22.36 -7.35
CA LEU A 292 -5.21 22.09 -6.32
C LEU A 292 -3.98 21.36 -6.90
N LEU A 293 -2.78 21.93 -6.78
CA LEU A 293 -1.54 21.26 -7.17
C LEU A 293 -1.21 20.12 -6.21
N LEU A 294 -1.06 18.90 -6.76
CA LEU A 294 -0.68 17.71 -5.99
C LEU A 294 0.80 17.37 -6.18
N TYR A 295 1.26 17.35 -7.43
CA TYR A 295 2.64 17.01 -7.77
C TYR A 295 3.19 17.89 -8.87
N ARG A 296 4.47 18.24 -8.73
CA ARG A 296 5.34 18.76 -9.79
C ARG A 296 6.47 17.77 -9.97
N LEU A 297 6.53 17.12 -11.13
CA LEU A 297 7.43 16.01 -11.43
C LEU A 297 8.34 16.37 -12.62
N THR A 298 9.55 15.80 -12.66
CA THR A 298 10.45 15.94 -13.81
C THR A 298 10.61 14.59 -14.53
N CYS A 299 10.35 14.53 -15.83
CA CYS A 299 10.40 13.30 -16.65
C CYS A 299 11.26 13.53 -17.90
N GLY A 300 12.52 13.06 -17.90
CA GLY A 300 13.43 13.24 -19.04
C GLY A 300 13.71 14.71 -19.38
N GLY A 301 13.69 15.59 -18.37
CA GLY A 301 13.85 17.04 -18.51
C GLY A 301 12.53 17.82 -18.64
N ASP A 302 11.44 17.16 -19.00
CA ASP A 302 10.12 17.81 -19.08
C ASP A 302 9.45 17.90 -17.71
N VAL A 303 8.67 18.97 -17.48
CA VAL A 303 7.87 19.12 -16.27
C VAL A 303 6.49 18.51 -16.49
N LEU A 304 6.02 17.71 -15.53
CA LEU A 304 4.65 17.20 -15.44
C LEU A 304 4.01 17.72 -14.16
N THR A 305 2.87 18.38 -14.30
CA THR A 305 2.03 18.81 -13.17
C THR A 305 0.81 17.90 -13.05
N ILE A 306 0.52 17.46 -11.83
CA ILE A 306 -0.68 16.71 -11.48
C ILE A 306 -1.50 17.53 -10.50
N ARG A 307 -2.77 17.79 -10.82
CA ARG A 307 -3.68 18.63 -10.03
C ARG A 307 -4.97 17.90 -9.69
N LYS A 308 -5.70 18.37 -8.69
CA LYS A 308 -7.06 17.93 -8.32
C LYS A 308 -8.05 19.06 -8.60
N SER A 309 -9.18 18.72 -9.22
CA SER A 309 -10.25 19.67 -9.56
C SER A 309 -11.60 19.11 -9.15
N TYR A 310 -12.49 19.96 -8.64
CA TYR A 310 -13.88 19.62 -8.36
C TYR A 310 -14.75 20.18 -9.47
N ARG A 311 -15.57 19.33 -10.09
CA ARG A 311 -16.36 19.68 -11.28
C ARG A 311 -17.82 19.23 -11.13
N PRO A 312 -18.78 19.93 -11.74
CA PRO A 312 -20.19 19.51 -11.73
C PRO A 312 -20.41 18.10 -12.31
N HIS A 313 -21.48 17.42 -11.88
CA HIS A 313 -21.81 16.05 -12.33
C HIS A 313 -22.04 15.92 -13.83
N ASP A 314 -22.47 16.99 -14.51
CA ASP A 314 -22.69 16.99 -15.96
C ASP A 314 -21.41 16.70 -16.75
N ASN A 315 -20.23 16.91 -16.13
CA ASN A 315 -18.94 16.56 -16.73
C ASN A 315 -18.60 15.06 -16.62
N ARG A 316 -19.34 14.29 -15.80
CA ARG A 316 -19.11 12.86 -15.59
C ARG A 316 -19.39 12.08 -16.88
N PRO A 317 -18.44 11.26 -17.35
CA PRO A 317 -18.68 10.39 -18.50
C PRO A 317 -19.89 9.47 -18.28
N GLY A 318 -20.89 9.58 -19.15
CA GLY A 318 -22.10 8.76 -19.07
C GLY A 318 -23.15 9.23 -18.06
N PHE A 319 -23.01 10.43 -17.50
CA PHE A 319 -24.07 11.09 -16.73
C PHE A 319 -25.36 11.19 -17.55
N GLY A 320 -26.50 10.89 -16.91
CA GLY A 320 -27.82 10.91 -17.55
C GLY A 320 -28.08 9.82 -18.59
N ARG A 321 -27.13 8.92 -18.89
CA ARG A 321 -27.35 7.82 -19.86
C ARG A 321 -28.20 6.70 -19.24
N ALA A 322 -29.23 6.27 -19.98
CA ALA A 322 -30.02 5.08 -19.65
C ALA A 322 -29.12 3.83 -19.63
N GLY A 323 -28.75 3.35 -18.44
CA GLY A 323 -27.83 2.23 -18.22
C GLY A 323 -26.73 2.50 -17.21
N THR A 324 -26.49 3.76 -16.84
CA THR A 324 -25.57 4.12 -15.74
C THR A 324 -26.37 4.27 -14.45
N TYR A 325 -26.11 3.42 -13.46
CA TYR A 325 -26.69 3.59 -12.11
C TYR A 325 -25.87 4.61 -11.33
N ASP A 326 -26.52 5.63 -10.79
CA ASP A 326 -25.90 6.61 -9.91
C ASP A 326 -26.19 6.29 -8.44
N PHE A 327 -25.16 5.85 -7.72
CA PHE A 327 -25.25 5.52 -6.30
C PHE A 327 -25.45 6.76 -5.42
N TYR A 328 -25.28 7.97 -5.94
CA TYR A 328 -25.57 9.24 -5.25
C TYR A 328 -26.99 9.75 -5.52
N SER A 329 -27.75 9.11 -6.43
CA SER A 329 -29.07 9.60 -6.87
C SER A 329 -30.11 9.74 -5.76
N ARG A 330 -29.96 8.99 -4.66
CA ARG A 330 -30.82 9.10 -3.49
C ARG A 330 -30.13 9.97 -2.45
N PRO A 331 -30.79 11.04 -1.95
CA PRO A 331 -30.28 11.77 -0.79
C PRO A 331 -30.35 10.87 0.45
N ILE A 332 -29.49 11.14 1.43
CA ILE A 332 -29.55 10.44 2.70
C ILE A 332 -30.84 10.82 3.45
N GLY A 333 -31.55 9.80 3.94
CA GLY A 333 -32.76 9.97 4.74
C GLY A 333 -33.08 8.74 5.59
N PRO A 334 -34.19 8.73 6.35
CA PRO A 334 -34.49 7.68 7.32
C PRO A 334 -34.55 6.24 6.75
N HIS A 335 -34.80 6.10 5.44
CA HIS A 335 -34.84 4.80 4.76
C HIS A 335 -33.49 4.39 4.14
N SER A 336 -32.45 5.19 4.33
CA SER A 336 -31.12 4.92 3.79
C SER A 336 -30.47 3.73 4.46
N THR A 337 -29.86 2.85 3.67
CA THR A 337 -29.07 1.74 4.22
C THR A 337 -27.66 2.23 4.53
N MET A 338 -27.21 2.09 5.78
CA MET A 338 -25.91 2.57 6.24
C MET A 338 -25.06 1.41 6.77
N LEU A 339 -23.77 1.41 6.45
CA LEU A 339 -22.81 0.43 6.95
C LEU A 339 -21.72 1.10 7.75
N PHE A 340 -21.53 0.65 8.99
CA PHE A 340 -20.47 1.06 9.90
C PHE A 340 -19.51 -0.11 10.13
N PHE A 341 -18.20 0.11 10.21
CA PHE A 341 -17.27 -0.93 10.68
C PHE A 341 -15.92 -0.37 11.14
N ASP A 342 -15.27 -1.12 12.04
CA ASP A 342 -13.88 -0.93 12.44
C ASP A 342 -12.99 -1.99 11.77
N ARG A 343 -12.17 -2.71 12.53
CA ARG A 343 -11.40 -3.86 12.03
C ARG A 343 -12.29 -5.10 11.99
N PRO A 344 -12.10 -6.02 11.03
CA PRO A 344 -12.93 -7.22 10.92
C PRO A 344 -13.00 -8.06 12.19
N MET A 345 -11.91 -8.12 12.96
CA MET A 345 -11.81 -8.94 14.17
C MET A 345 -11.91 -8.16 15.48
N GLN A 346 -11.97 -6.83 15.44
CA GLN A 346 -11.87 -5.98 16.63
C GLN A 346 -12.71 -4.71 16.44
N ALA A 347 -13.61 -4.45 17.39
CA ALA A 347 -14.37 -3.21 17.49
C ALA A 347 -13.67 -2.24 18.48
N ASP A 348 -14.42 -1.48 19.28
CA ASP A 348 -13.92 -0.50 20.26
C ASP A 348 -13.02 0.58 19.63
N ASP A 349 -13.35 0.97 18.41
CA ASP A 349 -12.70 2.05 17.67
C ASP A 349 -13.78 3.04 17.17
N ASN A 350 -13.39 4.04 16.37
CA ASN A 350 -14.23 5.20 16.10
C ASN A 350 -15.61 4.88 15.49
N ALA A 351 -15.75 3.83 14.69
CA ALA A 351 -17.03 3.49 14.08
C ALA A 351 -17.99 2.86 15.09
N GLU A 352 -17.52 2.07 16.08
CA GLU A 352 -18.37 1.59 17.17
C GLU A 352 -19.00 2.77 17.93
N HIS A 353 -18.17 3.71 18.35
CA HIS A 353 -18.61 4.88 19.11
C HIS A 353 -19.60 5.75 18.33
N LEU A 354 -19.30 6.01 17.06
CA LEU A 354 -20.20 6.79 16.22
C LEU A 354 -21.51 6.05 15.93
N TYR A 355 -21.49 4.73 15.73
CA TYR A 355 -22.70 3.92 15.55
C TYR A 355 -23.59 3.94 16.80
N GLU A 356 -22.98 3.79 17.98
CA GLU A 356 -23.71 3.85 19.27
C GLU A 356 -24.35 5.22 19.47
N TYR A 357 -23.61 6.31 19.21
CA TYR A 357 -24.16 7.66 19.23
C TYR A 357 -25.29 7.84 18.21
N PHE A 358 -25.07 7.41 16.96
CA PHE A 358 -26.00 7.61 15.85
C PHE A 358 -27.33 6.90 16.10
N THR A 359 -27.30 5.61 16.43
CA THR A 359 -28.52 4.82 16.65
C THR A 359 -29.33 5.28 17.86
N ARG A 360 -28.67 5.87 18.87
CA ARG A 360 -29.34 6.45 20.04
C ARG A 360 -30.02 7.79 19.73
N ASN A 361 -29.39 8.65 18.93
CA ASN A 361 -29.87 10.01 18.67
C ASN A 361 -30.71 10.14 17.40
N HIS A 362 -30.60 9.19 16.48
CA HIS A 362 -31.30 9.15 15.19
C HIS A 362 -32.05 7.82 14.98
N PRO A 363 -32.98 7.44 15.89
CA PRO A 363 -33.67 6.15 15.85
C PRO A 363 -34.55 5.97 14.60
N GLU A 364 -34.86 7.05 13.88
CA GLU A 364 -35.57 7.02 12.60
C GLU A 364 -34.78 6.31 11.48
N TYR A 365 -33.46 6.21 11.59
CA TYR A 365 -32.60 5.51 10.63
C TYR A 365 -32.46 4.01 10.98
N THR A 366 -33.52 3.25 10.72
CA THR A 366 -33.61 1.83 11.15
C THR A 366 -32.71 0.87 10.36
N GLU A 367 -32.16 1.32 9.22
CA GLU A 367 -31.32 0.53 8.32
C GLU A 367 -29.81 0.81 8.47
N ALA A 368 -29.39 1.16 9.69
CA ALA A 368 -27.98 1.23 10.08
C ALA A 368 -27.46 -0.11 10.60
N TYR A 369 -26.40 -0.61 9.97
CA TYR A 369 -25.78 -1.90 10.29
C TYR A 369 -24.33 -1.72 10.73
N PHE A 370 -23.88 -2.56 11.66
CA PHE A 370 -22.48 -2.64 12.06
C PHE A 370 -21.84 -3.94 11.55
N ALA A 371 -20.85 -3.83 10.69
CA ALA A 371 -20.18 -4.95 10.06
C ALA A 371 -18.99 -5.44 10.90
N LEU A 372 -19.05 -6.70 11.34
CA LEU A 372 -18.02 -7.35 12.14
C LEU A 372 -17.91 -8.84 11.78
N ASN A 373 -16.76 -9.47 12.00
CA ASN A 373 -16.64 -10.92 11.84
C ASN A 373 -17.36 -11.63 13.00
N PRO A 374 -18.21 -12.65 12.76
CA PRO A 374 -18.86 -13.43 13.82
C PRO A 374 -17.90 -14.14 14.80
N LYS A 375 -16.62 -14.29 14.42
CA LYS A 375 -15.57 -14.86 15.29
C LYS A 375 -14.83 -13.80 16.13
N SER A 376 -15.16 -12.52 15.99
CA SER A 376 -14.58 -11.47 16.82
C SER A 376 -14.97 -11.67 18.29
N PRO A 377 -14.05 -11.45 19.25
CA PRO A 377 -14.39 -11.45 20.67
C PRO A 377 -15.45 -10.40 21.02
N ASP A 378 -15.59 -9.33 20.22
CA ASP A 378 -16.56 -8.26 20.44
C ASP A 378 -17.98 -8.59 19.97
N TRP A 379 -18.17 -9.65 19.18
CA TRP A 379 -19.47 -9.94 18.55
C TRP A 379 -20.61 -10.09 19.56
N SER A 380 -20.40 -10.89 20.62
CA SER A 380 -21.42 -11.10 21.64
C SER A 380 -21.73 -9.81 22.40
N ARG A 381 -20.68 -9.07 22.80
CA ARG A 381 -20.80 -7.77 23.50
C ARG A 381 -21.63 -6.77 22.71
N LEU A 382 -21.37 -6.63 21.41
CA LEU A 382 -22.11 -5.70 20.55
C LEU A 382 -23.55 -6.16 20.29
N LYS A 383 -23.76 -7.46 20.09
CA LYS A 383 -25.10 -8.02 19.94
C LYS A 383 -25.95 -7.76 21.19
N ASP A 384 -25.38 -7.93 22.38
CA ASP A 384 -26.05 -7.69 23.64
C ASP A 384 -26.32 -6.19 23.88
N LYS A 385 -25.47 -5.30 23.36
CA LYS A 385 -25.73 -3.85 23.27
C LYS A 385 -26.85 -3.48 22.29
N GLY A 386 -27.37 -4.42 21.51
CA GLY A 386 -28.44 -4.18 20.53
C GLY A 386 -27.96 -3.74 19.14
N PHE A 387 -26.67 -3.90 18.82
CA PHE A 387 -26.16 -3.55 17.49
C PHE A 387 -26.78 -4.44 16.41
N LYS A 388 -27.17 -3.84 15.28
CA LYS A 388 -27.65 -4.56 14.08
C LYS A 388 -26.44 -5.11 13.31
N LEU A 389 -25.93 -6.26 13.74
CA LEU A 389 -24.70 -6.83 13.20
C LEU A 389 -24.87 -7.47 11.81
N VAL A 390 -23.90 -7.26 10.92
CA VAL A 390 -23.76 -7.96 9.63
C VAL A 390 -22.38 -8.64 9.53
N PRO A 391 -22.28 -9.91 9.09
CA PRO A 391 -20.99 -10.58 8.94
C PRO A 391 -20.13 -9.93 7.84
N ILE A 392 -19.06 -9.24 8.22
CA ILE A 392 -18.18 -8.51 7.29
C ILE A 392 -17.54 -9.43 6.24
N PHE A 393 -17.39 -8.94 5.01
CA PHE A 393 -16.83 -9.65 3.84
C PHE A 393 -17.55 -10.94 3.42
N THR A 394 -18.76 -11.18 3.93
CA THR A 394 -19.65 -12.23 3.41
C THR A 394 -20.52 -11.71 2.29
N THR A 395 -21.24 -12.62 1.61
CA THR A 395 -22.25 -12.25 0.61
C THR A 395 -23.27 -11.24 1.17
N ASP A 396 -23.69 -11.41 2.42
CA ASP A 396 -24.65 -10.49 3.06
C ASP A 396 -24.08 -9.07 3.18
N PHE A 397 -22.83 -8.94 3.64
CA PHE A 397 -22.13 -7.65 3.65
C PHE A 397 -22.04 -7.03 2.25
N TYR A 398 -21.70 -7.80 1.22
CA TYR A 398 -21.57 -7.28 -0.13
C TYR A 398 -22.91 -6.89 -0.77
N GLU A 399 -23.98 -7.62 -0.50
CA GLU A 399 -25.34 -7.24 -0.92
C GLU A 399 -25.82 -5.98 -0.17
N LYS A 400 -25.54 -5.86 1.14
CA LYS A 400 -25.78 -4.61 1.90
C LYS A 400 -24.94 -3.45 1.36
N PHE A 401 -23.67 -3.68 1.05
CA PHE A 401 -22.82 -2.67 0.45
C PHE A 401 -23.35 -2.23 -0.90
N LEU A 402 -23.89 -3.12 -1.73
CA LEU A 402 -24.48 -2.75 -3.02
C LEU A 402 -25.60 -1.73 -2.88
N ILE A 403 -26.50 -1.96 -1.91
CA ILE A 403 -27.69 -1.12 -1.70
C ILE A 403 -27.47 0.04 -0.73
N SER A 404 -26.31 0.12 -0.06
CA SER A 404 -26.05 1.17 0.93
C SER A 404 -26.04 2.57 0.30
N ASP A 405 -26.60 3.55 0.99
CA ASP A 405 -26.49 4.95 0.57
C ASP A 405 -25.25 5.61 1.18
N LEU A 406 -24.70 4.99 2.24
CA LEU A 406 -23.57 5.51 3.00
C LEU A 406 -22.75 4.38 3.64
N VAL A 407 -21.42 4.56 3.67
CA VAL A 407 -20.48 3.70 4.41
C VAL A 407 -19.63 4.57 5.32
N VAL A 408 -19.41 4.13 6.55
CA VAL A 408 -18.66 4.83 7.60
C VAL A 408 -17.67 3.87 8.21
N SER A 409 -16.39 4.25 8.32
CA SER A 409 -15.38 3.32 8.83
C SER A 409 -14.14 3.99 9.41
N SER A 410 -13.54 3.36 10.41
CA SER A 410 -12.22 3.68 10.97
C SER A 410 -11.06 3.13 10.12
N GLN A 411 -11.34 2.21 9.19
CA GLN A 411 -10.38 1.51 8.33
C GLN A 411 -10.77 1.58 6.86
N ILE A 412 -9.80 1.76 5.96
CA ILE A 412 -10.05 1.71 4.50
C ILE A 412 -9.66 0.34 3.95
N TYR A 413 -10.67 -0.46 3.59
CA TYR A 413 -10.50 -1.72 2.85
C TYR A 413 -10.84 -1.55 1.37
N ASN A 414 -10.32 -2.43 0.53
CA ASN A 414 -10.73 -2.49 -0.88
C ASN A 414 -12.07 -3.23 -1.01
N VAL A 415 -13.17 -2.48 -0.99
CA VAL A 415 -14.52 -3.01 -1.16
C VAL A 415 -15.02 -2.71 -2.57
N ARG A 416 -15.30 -3.76 -3.34
CA ARG A 416 -15.89 -3.65 -4.68
C ARG A 416 -16.87 -4.79 -4.91
N TYR A 417 -18.09 -4.47 -5.36
CA TYR A 417 -19.11 -5.47 -5.65
C TYR A 417 -20.09 -4.96 -6.72
N ARG A 418 -20.31 -5.78 -7.77
CA ARG A 418 -21.23 -5.50 -8.89
C ARG A 418 -21.16 -4.06 -9.45
N GLY A 419 -19.95 -3.53 -9.63
CA GLY A 419 -19.72 -2.19 -10.18
C GLY A 419 -19.74 -1.04 -9.15
N LYS A 420 -20.07 -1.32 -7.89
CA LYS A 420 -19.95 -0.38 -6.78
C LYS A 420 -18.60 -0.50 -6.08
N SER A 421 -18.01 0.62 -5.68
CA SER A 421 -16.80 0.75 -4.87
C SER A 421 -16.79 2.10 -4.15
N PHE A 422 -15.77 2.40 -3.34
CA PHE A 422 -15.66 3.73 -2.74
C PHE A 422 -15.47 4.88 -3.76
N ALA A 423 -15.04 4.60 -4.99
CA ALA A 423 -14.97 5.63 -6.05
C ALA A 423 -16.33 6.22 -6.42
N ASN A 424 -17.42 5.47 -6.18
CA ASN A 424 -18.80 5.83 -6.52
C ASN A 424 -19.78 5.49 -5.38
N SER A 425 -19.35 5.63 -4.12
CA SER A 425 -20.22 5.47 -2.94
C SER A 425 -19.86 6.51 -1.90
N ARG A 426 -20.84 7.07 -1.20
CA ARG A 426 -20.60 7.95 -0.04
C ARG A 426 -19.80 7.20 1.03
N PHE A 427 -18.60 7.67 1.32
CA PHE A 427 -17.70 7.05 2.27
C PHE A 427 -17.13 8.08 3.26
N VAL A 428 -17.45 7.90 4.54
CA VAL A 428 -16.93 8.68 5.66
C VAL A 428 -15.80 7.90 6.32
N TYR A 429 -14.58 8.43 6.24
CA TYR A 429 -13.41 7.87 6.87
C TYR A 429 -13.12 8.55 8.21
N LEU A 430 -13.22 7.79 9.30
CA LEU A 430 -13.08 8.27 10.67
C LEU A 430 -11.64 8.24 11.20
N GLN A 431 -10.73 7.60 10.45
CA GLN A 431 -9.39 7.21 10.89
C GLN A 431 -9.39 6.25 12.09
N HIS A 432 -8.25 5.59 12.32
CA HIS A 432 -7.99 4.80 13.54
C HIS A 432 -7.14 5.57 14.56
N GLY A 433 -6.47 6.63 14.14
CA GLY A 433 -5.60 7.43 14.97
C GLY A 433 -5.20 8.69 14.24
N ILE A 434 -4.69 9.65 14.99
CA ILE A 434 -4.26 10.95 14.50
C ILE A 434 -2.98 10.79 13.67
N GLN A 435 -2.94 11.39 12.49
CA GLN A 435 -1.85 11.25 11.56
C GLN A 435 -0.66 12.14 11.94
N LEU A 436 0.32 11.57 12.64
CA LEU A 436 1.56 12.25 13.05
C LEU A 436 2.69 12.22 12.00
N ASN A 437 2.55 11.37 10.98
CA ASN A 437 3.55 11.16 9.93
C ASN A 437 3.04 11.66 8.57
N ASP A 438 3.94 11.87 7.61
CA ASP A 438 3.54 12.21 6.25
C ASP A 438 2.97 10.98 5.54
N MET A 439 1.70 11.05 5.17
CA MET A 439 0.99 10.02 4.39
C MET A 439 0.36 10.62 3.12
N THR A 440 0.93 11.69 2.56
CA THR A 440 0.36 12.44 1.43
C THR A 440 -0.01 11.52 0.27
N ASP A 441 0.92 10.66 -0.13
CA ASP A 441 0.72 9.71 -1.22
C ASP A 441 -0.39 8.70 -0.91
N TRP A 442 -0.51 8.25 0.34
CA TRP A 442 -1.57 7.35 0.76
C TRP A 442 -2.93 8.06 0.67
N VAL A 443 -3.06 9.25 1.27
CA VAL A 443 -4.27 10.07 1.28
C VAL A 443 -4.77 10.35 -0.13
N LEU A 444 -3.87 10.78 -1.03
CA LEU A 444 -4.21 11.08 -2.43
C LEU A 444 -4.60 9.84 -3.25
N SER A 445 -4.24 8.64 -2.78
CA SER A 445 -4.56 7.37 -3.44
C SER A 445 -5.85 6.72 -2.94
N LYS A 446 -6.55 7.31 -1.96
CA LYS A 446 -7.79 6.76 -1.41
C LYS A 446 -9.01 7.55 -1.87
N TYR A 447 -10.16 6.90 -1.69
CA TYR A 447 -11.47 7.46 -1.98
C TYR A 447 -12.19 7.72 -0.68
N TYR A 448 -12.73 8.92 -0.51
CA TYR A 448 -13.53 9.34 0.64
C TYR A 448 -14.35 10.59 0.26
N ASP A 449 -15.48 10.77 0.92
CA ASP A 449 -16.31 11.99 0.87
C ASP A 449 -16.06 12.85 2.10
N VAL A 450 -15.71 12.21 3.23
CA VAL A 450 -15.31 12.85 4.47
C VAL A 450 -14.06 12.17 5.01
N PHE A 451 -13.10 12.96 5.45
CA PHE A 451 -11.92 12.54 6.18
C PHE A 451 -11.86 13.34 7.48
N VAL A 452 -12.12 12.66 8.60
CA VAL A 452 -12.06 13.27 9.93
C VAL A 452 -10.61 13.57 10.29
N ALA A 453 -10.32 14.77 10.78
CA ALA A 453 -9.05 15.19 11.33
C ALA A 453 -9.25 15.67 12.78
N THR A 454 -8.16 15.70 13.53
CA THR A 454 -8.12 16.09 14.94
C THR A 454 -7.15 17.24 15.12
N GLY A 455 -7.71 18.43 15.35
CA GLY A 455 -6.92 19.62 15.56
C GLY A 455 -6.52 20.33 14.27
N GLU A 456 -6.25 21.63 14.39
CA GLU A 456 -5.85 22.50 13.28
C GLU A 456 -4.62 21.97 12.52
N LEU A 457 -3.62 21.42 13.22
CA LEU A 457 -2.38 20.92 12.61
C LEU A 457 -2.60 19.73 11.65
N GLU A 458 -3.50 18.81 11.98
CA GLU A 458 -3.85 17.71 11.08
C GLU A 458 -4.84 18.18 10.00
N ALA A 459 -5.82 19.00 10.40
CA ALA A 459 -6.83 19.51 9.50
C ALA A 459 -6.24 20.36 8.36
N ASP A 460 -5.28 21.24 8.64
CA ASP A 460 -4.63 22.07 7.62
C ASP A 460 -3.82 21.23 6.62
N TYR A 461 -3.09 20.24 7.14
CA TYR A 461 -2.35 19.29 6.31
C TYR A 461 -3.29 18.50 5.38
N MET A 462 -4.42 18.03 5.90
CA MET A 462 -5.41 17.30 5.11
C MET A 462 -6.16 18.22 4.13
N ALA A 463 -6.51 19.43 4.54
CA ALA A 463 -7.19 20.42 3.71
C ALA A 463 -6.32 20.89 2.54
N ALA A 464 -4.99 20.91 2.68
CA ALA A 464 -4.06 21.16 1.58
C ALA A 464 -4.10 20.06 0.49
N LEU A 465 -4.69 18.89 0.76
CA LEU A 465 -4.81 17.76 -0.17
C LEU A 465 -6.28 17.51 -0.60
N ALA A 466 -7.22 17.76 0.32
CA ALA A 466 -8.62 17.39 0.23
C ALA A 466 -9.51 18.40 0.98
N PRO A 467 -9.60 19.66 0.50
CA PRO A 467 -10.26 20.75 1.24
C PRO A 467 -11.76 20.54 1.43
N ASN A 468 -12.45 19.90 0.47
CA ASN A 468 -13.90 19.70 0.54
C ASN A 468 -14.26 18.47 1.40
N GLU A 469 -13.33 17.53 1.54
CA GLU A 469 -13.54 16.29 2.27
C GLU A 469 -13.08 16.37 3.73
N THR A 470 -12.17 17.28 4.08
CA THR A 470 -11.59 17.36 5.43
C THR A 470 -12.55 17.96 6.45
N VAL A 471 -12.66 17.33 7.62
CA VAL A 471 -13.47 17.82 8.75
C VAL A 471 -12.65 17.77 10.04
N ASN A 472 -12.41 18.93 10.66
CA ASN A 472 -11.80 19.00 11.99
C ASN A 472 -12.87 18.78 13.06
N SER A 473 -13.13 17.53 13.43
CA SER A 473 -14.09 17.18 14.48
C SER A 473 -13.44 16.53 15.69
N GLY A 474 -12.23 15.98 15.55
CA GLY A 474 -11.72 14.98 16.49
C GLY A 474 -12.30 13.60 16.23
N LEU A 475 -11.78 12.60 16.93
CA LEU A 475 -12.15 11.19 16.78
C LEU A 475 -13.39 10.83 17.62
N PRO A 476 -14.40 10.12 17.08
CA PRO A 476 -15.61 9.70 17.80
C PRO A 476 -15.40 9.13 19.21
N ARG A 477 -14.35 8.32 19.39
CA ARG A 477 -14.05 7.69 20.69
C ARG A 477 -13.65 8.70 21.78
N TYR A 478 -13.19 9.89 21.41
CA TYR A 478 -12.75 10.93 22.34
C TYR A 478 -13.90 11.55 23.13
N GLU A 479 -15.10 11.64 22.56
CA GLU A 479 -16.27 12.24 23.24
C GLU A 479 -16.66 11.48 24.53
N VAL A 480 -16.40 10.17 24.57
CA VAL A 480 -16.67 9.31 25.73
C VAL A 480 -15.41 8.88 26.48
N LEU A 481 -14.25 9.42 26.08
CA LEU A 481 -12.98 9.14 26.73
C LEU A 481 -12.86 10.08 27.94
N ALA A 482 -12.78 9.50 29.14
CA ALA A 482 -12.66 10.26 30.37
C ALA A 482 -11.73 9.52 31.33
N ARG A 483 -10.89 10.28 32.03
CA ARG A 483 -10.02 9.74 33.08
C ARG A 483 -10.85 9.16 34.22
N GLU A 484 -10.47 7.99 34.72
CA GLU A 484 -11.13 7.40 35.87
C GLU A 484 -10.89 8.26 37.12
N LYS A 485 -11.96 8.48 37.91
CA LYS A 485 -11.90 9.34 39.11
C LYS A 485 -11.16 8.69 40.29
N SER A 486 -11.01 7.37 40.30
CA SER A 486 -10.21 6.68 41.30
C SER A 486 -8.73 6.92 41.02
N SER A 487 -7.96 7.22 42.06
CA SER A 487 -6.49 7.38 41.99
C SER A 487 -5.86 6.07 41.53
N SER A 488 -5.74 5.89 40.22
CA SER A 488 -4.98 4.77 39.69
C SER A 488 -3.50 4.98 39.98
N THR A 489 -2.83 3.92 40.40
CA THR A 489 -1.41 3.87 40.73
C THR A 489 -0.59 3.23 39.60
N HIS A 490 -1.13 3.19 38.38
CA HIS A 490 -0.50 2.49 37.27
C HIS A 490 0.14 3.46 36.27
N LEU A 491 1.38 3.18 35.90
CA LEU A 491 2.05 3.80 34.76
C LEU A 491 1.79 2.93 33.53
N LEU A 492 1.67 3.54 32.35
CA LEU A 492 1.44 2.81 31.11
C LEU A 492 2.55 3.09 30.10
N PHE A 493 3.21 2.03 29.62
CA PHE A 493 4.14 2.08 28.50
C PHE A 493 3.51 1.44 27.25
N MET A 494 3.50 2.17 26.14
CA MET A 494 2.98 1.69 24.86
C MET A 494 4.04 1.79 23.75
N PRO A 495 4.97 0.83 23.63
CA PRO A 495 6.00 0.89 22.59
C PRO A 495 5.42 0.66 21.19
N THR A 496 5.90 1.44 20.22
CA THR A 496 5.52 1.34 18.81
C THR A 496 6.20 0.13 18.17
N TRP A 497 5.48 -0.60 17.33
CA TRP A 497 6.09 -1.68 16.55
C TRP A 497 7.14 -1.12 15.57
N ARG A 498 8.22 -1.86 15.37
CA ARG A 498 9.21 -1.54 14.35
C ARG A 498 8.92 -2.34 13.09
N PHE A 499 8.79 -1.66 11.95
CA PHE A 499 8.44 -2.31 10.68
C PHE A 499 9.44 -3.41 10.33
N ASN A 500 10.74 -3.10 10.37
CA ASN A 500 11.84 -4.05 10.16
C ASN A 500 11.82 -5.28 11.09
N LEU A 501 11.24 -5.19 12.29
CA LEU A 501 11.19 -6.29 13.25
C LEU A 501 9.91 -7.13 13.17
N HIS A 502 8.98 -6.84 12.27
CA HIS A 502 7.73 -7.61 12.18
C HIS A 502 7.98 -9.06 11.73
N GLN A 503 8.95 -9.29 10.84
CA GLN A 503 9.14 -10.59 10.18
C GLN A 503 10.44 -11.29 10.54
N VAL A 504 11.29 -10.71 11.41
CA VAL A 504 12.52 -11.37 11.91
C VAL A 504 12.26 -12.74 12.53
N SER A 505 13.28 -13.59 12.59
CA SER A 505 13.26 -14.74 13.48
C SER A 505 13.12 -14.31 14.95
N ALA A 506 12.64 -15.22 15.82
CA ALA A 506 12.56 -14.96 17.25
C ALA A 506 13.93 -14.58 17.86
N GLU A 507 14.99 -15.25 17.41
CA GLU A 507 16.36 -14.94 17.81
C GLU A 507 16.82 -13.56 17.32
N GLY A 508 16.50 -13.20 16.08
CA GLY A 508 16.79 -11.87 15.54
C GLY A 508 16.06 -10.77 16.30
N PHE A 509 14.78 -10.99 16.64
CA PHE A 509 14.02 -10.09 17.48
C PHE A 509 14.67 -9.89 18.85
N ALA A 510 15.02 -11.00 19.52
CA ALA A 510 15.62 -10.98 20.86
C ALA A 510 16.96 -10.21 20.91
N LYS A 511 17.72 -10.21 19.81
CA LYS A 511 19.01 -9.51 19.68
C LYS A 511 18.87 -8.03 19.25
N SER A 512 17.69 -7.61 18.79
CA SER A 512 17.45 -6.24 18.30
C SER A 512 17.63 -5.19 19.39
N ASP A 513 18.04 -3.98 18.96
CA ASP A 513 18.19 -2.84 19.87
C ASP A 513 16.84 -2.42 20.48
N TYR A 514 15.74 -2.60 19.75
CA TYR A 514 14.38 -2.43 20.27
C TYR A 514 14.08 -3.35 21.46
N CYS A 515 14.31 -4.66 21.31
CA CYS A 515 14.07 -5.63 22.38
C CYS A 515 15.01 -5.39 23.56
N ARG A 516 16.24 -4.95 23.30
CA ARG A 516 17.22 -4.60 24.34
C ARG A 516 16.80 -3.36 25.12
N ALA A 517 16.48 -2.26 24.45
CA ALA A 517 16.10 -1.00 25.09
C ALA A 517 14.83 -1.15 25.95
N ILE A 518 13.82 -1.88 25.47
CA ILE A 518 12.62 -2.15 26.27
C ILE A 518 12.96 -3.01 27.49
N ASN A 519 13.76 -4.07 27.31
CA ASN A 519 14.17 -4.91 28.44
C ASN A 519 15.02 -4.14 29.46
N GLU A 520 15.93 -3.28 29.01
CA GLU A 520 16.72 -2.38 29.87
C GLU A 520 15.80 -1.48 30.69
N LEU A 521 14.75 -0.93 30.08
CA LEU A 521 13.76 -0.11 30.79
C LEU A 521 12.96 -0.90 31.83
N ILE A 522 12.31 -2.00 31.42
CA ILE A 522 11.41 -2.75 32.31
C ILE A 522 12.14 -3.54 33.40
N THR A 523 13.47 -3.69 33.29
CA THR A 523 14.32 -4.33 34.30
C THR A 523 15.23 -3.36 35.05
N ASP A 524 15.08 -2.05 34.85
CA ASP A 524 15.89 -1.04 35.51
C ASP A 524 15.72 -1.11 37.05
N PRO A 525 16.81 -1.28 37.83
CA PRO A 525 16.70 -1.42 39.28
C PRO A 525 16.13 -0.19 39.99
N LEU A 526 16.39 1.02 39.50
CA LEU A 526 15.86 2.25 40.11
C LEU A 526 14.36 2.34 39.89
N LEU A 527 13.90 2.05 38.66
CA LEU A 527 12.48 2.00 38.34
C LEU A 527 11.76 0.92 39.17
N LEU A 528 12.29 -0.31 39.20
CA LEU A 528 11.68 -1.41 39.95
C LEU A 528 11.60 -1.17 41.45
N ASN A 529 12.60 -0.51 42.04
CA ASN A 529 12.56 -0.14 43.45
C ASN A 529 11.51 0.94 43.71
N HIS A 530 11.44 1.98 42.87
CA HIS A 530 10.42 3.02 42.98
C HIS A 530 9.00 2.47 42.85
N LEU A 531 8.73 1.59 41.87
CA LEU A 531 7.42 0.95 41.71
C LEU A 531 7.03 0.15 42.96
N ARG A 532 7.98 -0.57 43.57
CA ARG A 532 7.75 -1.35 44.79
C ARG A 532 7.48 -0.46 46.01
N GLU A 533 8.28 0.58 46.20
CA GLU A 533 8.16 1.50 47.33
C GLU A 533 6.85 2.30 47.29
N THR A 534 6.36 2.62 46.09
CA THR A 534 5.14 3.41 45.89
C THR A 534 3.89 2.55 45.67
N GLY A 535 4.04 1.23 45.57
CA GLY A 535 2.94 0.31 45.26
C GLY A 535 2.36 0.50 43.85
N ARG A 536 3.13 1.10 42.94
CA ARG A 536 2.76 1.34 41.56
C ARG A 536 3.07 0.12 40.69
N ILE A 537 2.32 -0.03 39.60
CA ILE A 537 2.58 -1.06 38.58
C ILE A 537 2.82 -0.37 37.24
N LEU A 538 3.89 -0.75 36.55
CA LEU A 538 4.08 -0.40 35.15
C LEU A 538 3.39 -1.44 34.27
N GLN A 539 2.34 -1.02 33.58
CA GLN A 539 1.69 -1.80 32.56
C GLN A 539 2.35 -1.56 31.21
N VAL A 540 2.67 -2.63 30.48
CA VAL A 540 3.22 -2.56 29.12
C VAL A 540 2.17 -3.06 28.14
N LYS A 541 1.61 -2.16 27.33
CA LYS A 541 0.66 -2.50 26.26
C LYS A 541 1.41 -2.69 24.95
N LEU A 542 1.71 -3.94 24.63
CA LEU A 542 2.36 -4.28 23.36
C LEU A 542 1.41 -4.06 22.19
N HIS A 543 1.93 -3.52 21.09
CA HIS A 543 1.20 -3.47 19.83
C HIS A 543 0.87 -4.90 19.35
N PRO A 544 -0.30 -5.16 18.71
CA PRO A 544 -0.66 -6.50 18.24
C PRO A 544 0.39 -7.21 17.36
N ASN A 545 1.17 -6.43 16.59
CA ASN A 545 2.28 -6.97 15.78
C ASN A 545 3.50 -7.41 16.60
N VAL A 546 3.65 -6.91 17.84
CA VAL A 546 4.72 -7.25 18.78
C VAL A 546 4.26 -8.29 19.81
N ASP A 547 2.95 -8.40 20.05
CA ASP A 547 2.35 -9.26 21.08
C ASP A 547 2.76 -10.74 20.95
N LYS A 548 2.90 -11.26 19.71
CA LYS A 548 3.42 -12.61 19.45
C LYS A 548 4.86 -12.85 19.93
N ARG A 549 5.59 -11.77 20.26
CA ARG A 549 6.96 -11.76 20.78
C ARG A 549 7.01 -11.46 22.29
N ALA A 550 5.88 -11.41 22.97
CA ALA A 550 5.78 -11.08 24.40
C ALA A 550 6.77 -11.87 25.28
N GLY A 551 6.99 -13.15 24.97
CA GLY A 551 7.93 -14.02 25.71
C GLY A 551 9.41 -13.60 25.67
N HIS A 552 9.79 -12.60 24.88
CA HIS A 552 11.14 -12.03 24.88
C HIS A 552 11.32 -10.84 25.86
N PHE A 553 10.23 -10.36 26.45
CA PHE A 553 10.27 -9.30 27.46
C PHE A 553 10.29 -9.88 28.88
N LYS A 554 11.08 -9.27 29.75
CA LYS A 554 11.31 -9.71 31.13
C LYS A 554 10.34 -9.02 32.10
N PHE A 555 9.08 -9.40 32.05
CA PHE A 555 8.06 -8.93 32.99
C PHE A 555 8.34 -9.39 34.43
N SER A 556 7.82 -8.65 35.41
CA SER A 556 7.97 -8.90 36.85
C SER A 556 6.67 -8.58 37.61
N GLU A 557 6.65 -8.77 38.93
CA GLU A 557 5.47 -8.47 39.76
C GLU A 557 4.98 -7.02 39.62
N HIS A 558 5.90 -6.06 39.46
CA HIS A 558 5.59 -4.63 39.36
C HIS A 558 5.66 -4.10 37.92
N VAL A 559 6.03 -4.94 36.95
CA VAL A 559 6.04 -4.59 35.52
C VAL A 559 5.36 -5.69 34.73
N ILE A 560 4.11 -5.48 34.34
CA ILE A 560 3.24 -6.52 33.76
C ILE A 560 2.89 -6.20 32.31
N GLN A 561 2.63 -7.25 31.53
CA GLN A 561 1.96 -7.10 30.24
C GLN A 561 0.49 -6.72 30.47
N SER A 562 0.00 -5.72 29.73
CA SER A 562 -1.39 -5.26 29.84
C SER A 562 -2.32 -6.01 28.88
N GLU A 563 -3.28 -6.72 29.45
CA GLU A 563 -4.37 -7.38 28.70
C GLU A 563 -5.59 -6.46 28.51
N LEU A 564 -5.59 -5.27 29.14
CA LEU A 564 -6.67 -4.29 29.06
C LEU A 564 -6.85 -3.72 27.65
N SER A 565 -8.04 -3.24 27.29
CA SER A 565 -8.18 -2.48 26.04
C SER A 565 -7.33 -1.21 26.08
N TYR A 566 -6.99 -0.63 24.92
CA TYR A 566 -6.24 0.64 24.87
C TYR A 566 -6.94 1.72 25.69
N ARG A 567 -8.27 1.81 25.53
CA ARG A 567 -9.11 2.75 26.26
C ARG A 567 -8.99 2.53 27.76
N GLU A 568 -9.25 1.32 28.24
CA GLU A 568 -9.18 0.97 29.67
C GLU A 568 -7.81 1.29 30.26
N ALA A 569 -6.73 0.85 29.60
CA ALA A 569 -5.37 1.10 30.04
C ALA A 569 -5.04 2.60 30.12
N ILE A 570 -5.48 3.40 29.15
CA ILE A 570 -5.24 4.85 29.10
C ILE A 570 -6.07 5.58 30.17
N THR A 571 -7.37 5.27 30.30
CA THR A 571 -8.26 5.96 31.24
C THR A 571 -7.90 5.69 32.70
N SER A 572 -7.30 4.53 32.97
CA SER A 572 -6.79 4.14 34.27
C SER A 572 -5.30 4.45 34.45
N ALA A 573 -4.63 5.24 33.62
CA ALA A 573 -3.20 5.53 33.82
C ALA A 573 -2.97 6.81 34.65
N GLU A 574 -1.96 6.79 35.53
CA GLU A 574 -1.42 7.98 36.20
C GLU A 574 -0.52 8.79 35.26
N MET A 575 0.22 8.08 34.41
CA MET A 575 1.09 8.60 33.35
C MET A 575 1.13 7.60 32.20
N VAL A 576 1.17 8.10 30.97
CA VAL A 576 1.35 7.28 29.77
C VAL A 576 2.62 7.70 29.04
N PHE A 577 3.51 6.77 28.71
CA PHE A 577 4.64 7.08 27.86
C PHE A 577 4.76 6.10 26.71
N THR A 578 5.36 6.58 25.63
CA THR A 578 5.55 5.82 24.39
C THR A 578 6.88 6.23 23.78
N ASP A 579 7.23 5.64 22.65
CA ASP A 579 8.21 6.17 21.72
C ASP A 579 7.50 7.06 20.68
N TYR A 580 6.97 6.52 19.59
CA TYR A 580 6.43 7.28 18.45
C TYR A 580 4.94 6.99 18.18
N SER A 581 4.20 6.47 19.17
CA SER A 581 2.82 6.04 18.96
C SER A 581 1.86 7.21 19.08
N SER A 582 0.96 7.37 18.09
CA SER A 582 -0.16 8.32 18.19
C SER A 582 -1.16 7.94 19.28
N ALA A 583 -1.14 6.71 19.80
CA ALA A 583 -2.04 6.28 20.88
C ALA A 583 -1.84 7.07 22.18
N VAL A 584 -0.68 7.72 22.36
CA VAL A 584 -0.43 8.60 23.52
C VAL A 584 -1.27 9.88 23.47
N LEU A 585 -1.77 10.27 22.29
CA LEU A 585 -2.60 11.47 22.13
C LEU A 585 -3.99 11.29 22.76
N ASP A 586 -4.50 10.06 22.80
CA ASP A 586 -5.72 9.72 23.54
C ASP A 586 -5.55 10.05 25.04
N ALA A 587 -4.38 9.74 25.61
CA ALA A 587 -4.03 10.08 27.00
C ALA A 587 -3.87 11.59 27.18
N ALA A 588 -3.22 12.27 26.24
CA ALA A 588 -3.08 13.72 26.27
C ALA A 588 -4.44 14.43 26.20
N PHE A 589 -5.39 13.91 25.41
CA PHE A 589 -6.74 14.48 25.26
C PHE A 589 -7.50 14.51 26.59
N ILE A 590 -7.39 13.45 27.41
CA ILE A 590 -7.99 13.40 28.75
C ILE A 590 -7.08 13.95 29.87
N GLU A 591 -6.06 14.73 29.48
CA GLU A 591 -5.14 15.41 30.39
C GLU A 591 -4.30 14.48 31.29
N THR A 592 -4.12 13.22 30.90
CA THR A 592 -3.16 12.32 31.55
C THR A 592 -1.74 12.77 31.14
N PRO A 593 -0.80 12.92 32.10
CA PRO A 593 0.60 13.24 31.79
C PRO A 593 1.21 12.26 30.80
N ILE A 594 1.90 12.78 29.80
CA ILE A 594 2.58 11.96 28.79
C ILE A 594 4.07 12.22 28.69
N ALA A 595 4.83 11.25 28.18
CA ALA A 595 6.24 11.42 27.79
C ALA A 595 6.62 10.57 26.57
N TYR A 596 7.69 10.95 25.90
CA TYR A 596 8.25 10.25 24.75
C TYR A 596 9.65 9.70 25.06
N TYR A 597 9.92 8.45 24.69
CA TYR A 597 11.20 7.78 24.82
C TYR A 597 11.77 7.47 23.43
N HIS A 598 12.63 8.34 22.93
CA HIS A 598 13.18 8.30 21.57
C HIS A 598 14.66 7.90 21.59
N TRP A 599 14.97 6.70 22.11
CA TRP A 599 16.34 6.20 22.19
C TRP A 599 16.98 5.94 20.83
N ASP A 600 16.17 5.65 19.81
CA ASP A 600 16.54 5.31 18.44
C ASP A 600 16.18 6.42 17.43
N ALA A 601 16.07 7.68 17.87
CA ALA A 601 15.64 8.81 17.03
C ALA A 601 16.43 8.97 15.72
N ALA A 602 17.72 8.60 15.73
CA ALA A 602 18.58 8.66 14.56
C ALA A 602 18.16 7.67 13.47
N ASP A 603 17.64 6.50 13.86
CA ASP A 603 17.41 5.36 12.97
C ASP A 603 15.92 5.09 12.74
N PHE A 604 15.03 5.51 13.66
CA PHE A 604 13.60 5.17 13.62
C PHE A 604 12.96 5.51 12.28
N PHE A 605 13.02 6.77 11.83
CA PHE A 605 12.41 7.17 10.55
C PHE A 605 13.16 6.63 9.32
N GLN A 606 14.43 6.23 9.45
CA GLN A 606 15.16 5.57 8.36
C GLN A 606 14.63 4.15 8.10
N GLU A 607 14.13 3.49 9.15
CA GLU A 607 13.65 2.10 9.08
C GLU A 607 12.13 1.97 8.98
N GLN A 608 11.40 3.08 8.96
CA GLN A 608 9.93 3.13 8.90
C GLN A 608 9.41 3.51 7.51
N PRO A 609 8.19 3.10 7.13
CA PRO A 609 7.62 3.40 5.83
C PRO A 609 7.04 4.83 5.77
N TYR A 610 7.48 5.77 6.58
CA TYR A 610 6.93 7.12 6.62
C TYR A 610 7.93 8.10 7.25
N GLU A 611 7.82 9.36 6.86
CA GLU A 611 8.64 10.45 7.40
C GLU A 611 7.93 11.15 8.57
N ALA A 612 8.73 11.75 9.46
CA ALA A 612 8.22 12.59 10.53
C ALA A 612 7.55 13.84 9.93
N ARG A 613 6.28 14.09 10.30
CA ARG A 613 5.59 15.36 9.96
C ARG A 613 5.57 16.33 11.13
N VAL A 614 5.56 15.79 12.35
CA VAL A 614 5.48 16.55 13.60
C VAL A 614 6.84 16.54 14.29
N ASP A 615 7.31 17.72 14.70
CA ASP A 615 8.49 17.83 15.55
C ASP A 615 8.07 17.57 17.00
N TYR A 616 8.45 16.45 17.58
CA TYR A 616 8.08 16.12 18.96
C TYR A 616 8.72 17.07 20.00
N THR A 617 9.82 17.73 19.66
CA THR A 617 10.46 18.71 20.55
C THR A 617 9.70 20.03 20.58
N GLU A 618 9.09 20.45 19.46
CA GLU A 618 8.35 21.72 19.33
C GLU A 618 6.83 21.57 19.45
N ASP A 619 6.26 20.49 18.93
CA ASP A 619 4.82 20.23 18.86
C ASP A 619 4.37 19.06 19.75
N GLY A 620 5.30 18.27 20.29
CA GLY A 620 4.99 17.16 21.21
C GLY A 620 4.34 17.64 22.51
N LEU A 621 3.41 16.83 23.04
CA LEU A 621 2.56 17.18 24.18
C LEU A 621 3.15 16.78 25.55
N GLY A 622 4.41 16.35 25.56
CA GLY A 622 5.15 15.94 26.75
C GLY A 622 6.66 15.96 26.51
N PRO A 623 7.49 15.76 27.55
CA PRO A 623 8.95 15.75 27.43
C PRO A 623 9.43 14.59 26.55
N VAL A 624 10.51 14.84 25.81
CA VAL A 624 11.17 13.86 24.95
C VAL A 624 12.50 13.46 25.60
N PHE A 625 12.67 12.16 25.85
CA PHE A 625 13.89 11.59 26.42
C PHE A 625 14.61 10.73 25.40
N HIS A 626 15.88 11.04 25.13
CA HIS A 626 16.73 10.22 24.26
C HIS A 626 17.59 9.22 25.03
N LYS A 627 17.78 9.44 26.34
CA LYS A 627 18.59 8.57 27.20
C LYS A 627 17.72 7.87 28.21
N HIS A 628 17.98 6.58 28.38
CA HIS A 628 17.31 5.72 29.37
C HIS A 628 17.32 6.34 30.78
N ALA A 629 18.49 6.79 31.25
CA ALA A 629 18.65 7.35 32.59
C ALA A 629 17.78 8.60 32.83
N ASP A 630 17.56 9.44 31.82
CA ASP A 630 16.78 10.67 31.95
C ASP A 630 15.28 10.36 32.11
N LEU A 631 14.76 9.39 31.34
CA LEU A 631 13.39 8.90 31.49
C LEU A 631 13.15 8.26 32.86
N VAL A 632 14.05 7.37 33.29
CA VAL A 632 13.94 6.72 34.60
C VAL A 632 13.98 7.76 35.71
N SER A 633 14.87 8.75 35.63
CA SER A 633 14.93 9.86 36.59
C SER A 633 13.61 10.64 36.64
N HIS A 634 13.03 10.97 35.50
CA HIS A 634 11.75 11.68 35.41
C HIS A 634 10.60 10.91 36.09
N ILE A 635 10.55 9.59 35.90
CA ILE A 635 9.55 8.72 36.53
C ILE A 635 9.79 8.63 38.04
N VAL A 636 11.01 8.31 38.48
CA VAL A 636 11.35 8.10 39.89
C VAL A 636 11.20 9.37 40.72
N GLN A 637 11.45 10.55 40.13
CA GLN A 637 11.25 11.85 40.78
C GLN A 637 9.79 12.33 40.74
N GLU A 638 8.90 11.57 40.08
CA GLU A 638 7.49 11.90 39.88
C GLU A 638 7.27 13.29 39.24
N ASP A 639 8.21 13.71 38.39
CA ASP A 639 8.18 15.02 37.74
C ASP A 639 6.94 15.18 36.83
N TYR A 640 6.39 14.08 36.33
CA TYR A 640 5.14 14.05 35.53
C TYR A 640 3.90 14.49 36.32
N LEU A 641 3.93 14.47 37.66
CA LEU A 641 2.85 14.99 38.51
C LEU A 641 2.85 16.52 38.61
N ARG A 642 3.94 17.17 38.23
CA ARG A 642 4.04 18.63 38.27
C ARG A 642 3.33 19.21 37.06
N SER A 643 2.45 20.18 37.30
CA SER A 643 1.82 20.94 36.22
C SER A 643 2.88 21.62 35.38
N ASN A 644 2.74 21.52 34.06
CA ASN A 644 3.62 22.14 33.09
C ASN A 644 2.78 22.98 32.11
N GLU A 645 2.74 24.29 32.35
CA GLU A 645 1.95 25.23 31.52
C GLU A 645 2.35 25.21 30.05
N HIS A 646 3.62 24.92 29.75
CA HIS A 646 4.10 24.84 28.38
C HIS A 646 3.45 23.67 27.63
N PHE A 647 3.38 22.47 28.23
CA PHE A 647 2.66 21.34 27.62
C PHE A 647 1.14 21.52 27.59
N ALA A 648 0.56 22.21 28.59
CA ALA A 648 -0.86 22.56 28.56
C ALA A 648 -1.21 23.45 27.35
N LYS A 649 -0.40 24.48 27.06
CA LYS A 649 -0.57 25.34 25.87
C LYS A 649 -0.39 24.57 24.56
N ARG A 650 0.58 23.65 24.50
CA ARG A 650 0.76 22.77 23.32
C ARG A 650 -0.45 21.87 23.11
N ARG A 651 -1.01 21.30 24.16
CA ARG A 651 -2.24 20.49 24.09
C ARG A 651 -3.41 21.30 23.54
N GLU A 652 -3.63 22.51 24.06
CA GLU A 652 -4.69 23.41 23.58
C GLU A 652 -4.50 23.75 22.09
N ARG A 653 -3.26 24.05 21.68
CA ARG A 653 -2.93 24.30 20.27
C ARG A 653 -3.16 23.06 19.40
N PHE A 654 -2.74 21.90 19.87
CA PHE A 654 -2.82 20.64 19.12
C PHE A 654 -4.26 20.24 18.86
N PHE A 655 -5.15 20.32 19.86
CA PHE A 655 -6.57 19.97 19.70
C PHE A 655 -7.46 21.16 19.29
N ARG A 656 -6.88 22.26 18.81
CA ARG A 656 -7.64 23.44 18.44
C ARG A 656 -8.68 23.12 17.36
N GLY A 657 -9.91 23.59 17.58
CA GLY A 657 -11.05 23.38 16.67
C GLY A 657 -11.83 22.10 16.95
N VAL A 658 -11.36 21.23 17.85
CA VAL A 658 -12.14 20.10 18.36
C VAL A 658 -13.03 20.59 19.50
N ASP A 659 -14.34 20.31 19.40
CA ASP A 659 -15.28 20.47 20.52
C ASP A 659 -15.52 19.09 21.17
N PRO A 660 -14.92 18.81 22.34
CA PRO A 660 -15.03 17.52 23.00
C PRO A 660 -16.46 17.05 23.29
N ALA A 661 -17.42 17.98 23.38
CA ALA A 661 -18.81 17.66 23.69
C ALA A 661 -19.67 17.35 22.45
N ASN A 662 -19.19 17.68 21.24
CA ASN A 662 -19.97 17.65 20.01
C ASN A 662 -19.24 16.95 18.85
N ILE A 663 -18.25 16.11 19.13
CA ILE A 663 -17.47 15.38 18.11
C ILE A 663 -18.39 14.53 17.24
N ASN A 664 -19.17 13.64 17.86
CA ASN A 664 -20.05 12.71 17.15
C ASN A 664 -21.19 13.46 16.44
N ALA A 665 -21.74 14.49 17.08
CA ALA A 665 -22.80 15.33 16.51
C ALA A 665 -22.34 15.97 15.19
N SER A 666 -21.14 16.58 15.20
CA SER A 666 -20.57 17.27 14.05
C SER A 666 -20.29 16.32 12.88
N ILE A 667 -19.79 15.12 13.17
CA ILE A 667 -19.55 14.08 12.15
C ILE A 667 -20.88 13.59 11.57
N VAL A 668 -21.90 13.35 12.41
CA VAL A 668 -23.23 12.91 11.96
C VAL A 668 -23.89 13.99 11.09
N GLU A 669 -23.82 15.26 11.47
CA GLU A 669 -24.35 16.36 10.66
C GLU A 669 -23.70 16.37 9.27
N ARG A 670 -22.36 16.29 9.21
CA ARG A 670 -21.65 16.22 7.93
C ARG A 670 -22.04 14.98 7.12
N MET A 671 -22.09 13.82 7.78
CA MET A 671 -22.42 12.54 7.17
C MET A 671 -23.81 12.54 6.55
N LEU A 672 -24.81 13.11 7.21
CA LEU A 672 -26.19 13.21 6.72
C LEU A 672 -26.36 14.30 5.65
N SER A 673 -25.43 15.26 5.54
CA SER A 673 -25.43 16.29 4.49
C SER A 673 -24.96 15.79 3.12
N LEU A 674 -24.37 14.59 3.05
CA LEU A 674 -23.97 13.94 1.80
C LEU A 674 -25.20 13.41 1.04
#